data_AF-A0A1I7F1U9-F1
#
_entry.id   AF-A0A1I7F1U9-F1
#
_cell.length_a   1.000
_cell.length_b   1.000
_cell.length_c   1.000
_cell.angle_alpha   90.00
_cell.angle_beta   90.00
_cell.angle_gamma   90.00
#
_symmetry.space_group_name_H-M   'P 1'
#
loop_
_entity.id
_entity.type
_entity.pdbx_description
1 polymer ?
#
loop_
_entity_poly.entity_id
_entity_poly.type
_entity_poly.pdbx_seq_one_letter_code
_entity_poly.pdbx_strand_id
1 'polypeptide(L)'
;MAVKSIKVKLMLGHLPEIREGLWHLHEAVNLGVRYYTEWLALLRQGNLYRRGKDGAQECYMTAEQCRQELLVRLRDRQKRNGHTGDPGTDEELLGVARRLYELLVPQSVGKKGQAQMLASGFLSPLADPKSEGGKGTSKSGRKPAWMGMKEAGDSRWVEAKARYEANKAKDPTKQVIASLEMYGLRPLFDVFTETYKTIRWMPLGKHQGVRAWDRDMFQQSLERLMSWESWNERVGAEFARLVDRRDRFREKHFTGQEHLVALAQRLEQEMKEASPGFESKSSQAHRITKRALRGADGIIDDWLKLSEGEPVDRFDEILRKRQAQNPRRFGSHDLFLKLAEPVFQPLWREDPSFLSRWASYNEVLNKLEDAKQFATFTLPSPCSNPVWARFENAEGTNIFKYDFLFDHFGKGRHGVRFQRMIVMRDGVPTEVEGIVVPIAPSRQLDALAPNDAASPIDVFVGDPAAPGAFRGQFGGAKIQYRRSALVRKGRREEKAYLCGFRLPSQRRTGTPADDAGEVFLNLSLRVESQSEQAGRRNPPYAAVFHISDQTRRVIVRYGEIERYLAEHPDTGIPGSRGLTSGLRVMSVDLGLRTSAAISVFRVAHRDELTPDAHGRQPFFFPIHGMDHLVALHERSHLIRLPGETESKKVRSIREQRLDRLNRLRSQMASLRLLVRTGVLDEQKRDRNWERLQSSMERGGERMPSDWWDLFQAQVRYLAQHRDASGEAWGRMVQAAVRTLWRQLAKQVRDWRKEVRRNADKVKIRGIARDVPGGHSLAQLDYLERQYRFLRSWSAFSVQAGQVVRAERDSRFAVALREHIDNGKKDRLKKLADRILMEALGYVYVTDGRRAGQWQAVYPPCQLVLLEELSEYRFSNDRPPSENSQLMVWSHRGVLEELIHQAQVHDVLVGTIPAAFSSRFDARTGAPGIRCRRVPSIPLKDAPSIPIWLSHYLKQTERDAAALRPGELIPTGDGEFLVTPAGRGASGVRVVHADINAAHNLQRRLWENFDLSDIRVRCDRREGKDGTVVLIPRLTNQRVKERYSGVIFTSEDGVSFTVGDAKTRRRSSASQGEGDDLSDEEQELLAEADDARERSVVLFRDPSGFVNGGRWTAQRAFWGMVHNRIETLLAERFSVSGAAEKVRG
;
A
#
# COMPACT_ATOMS: atom_id res chain seq x y z
N MET A 1 19.74 -14.04 -7.62
CA MET A 1 19.70 -13.26 -8.86
C MET A 1 18.44 -12.43 -8.89
N ALA A 2 18.53 -11.20 -9.36
CA ALA A 2 17.37 -10.32 -9.54
C ALA A 2 16.56 -10.75 -10.78
N VAL A 3 15.24 -10.79 -10.69
CA VAL A 3 14.37 -11.05 -11.86
C VAL A 3 13.67 -9.77 -12.26
N LYS A 4 13.95 -9.30 -13.48
CA LYS A 4 13.34 -8.12 -14.10
C LYS A 4 12.38 -8.56 -15.21
N SER A 5 11.45 -7.68 -15.57
CA SER A 5 10.49 -7.89 -16.66
C SER A 5 10.64 -6.79 -17.69
N ILE A 6 10.85 -7.18 -18.95
CA ILE A 6 10.89 -6.27 -20.10
C ILE A 6 9.73 -6.63 -21.01
N LYS A 7 8.76 -5.71 -21.10
CA LYS A 7 7.55 -5.90 -21.89
C LYS A 7 7.72 -5.26 -23.26
N VAL A 8 7.77 -6.08 -24.30
CA VAL A 8 7.95 -5.65 -25.69
C VAL A 8 6.65 -5.75 -26.46
N LYS A 9 6.42 -4.86 -27.43
CA LYS A 9 5.24 -4.89 -28.32
C LYS A 9 5.59 -5.66 -29.59
N LEU A 10 4.75 -6.61 -29.99
CA LEU A 10 4.92 -7.34 -31.24
C LEU A 10 4.37 -6.52 -32.42
N MET A 11 5.12 -6.46 -33.52
CA MET A 11 4.73 -5.74 -34.74
C MET A 11 3.88 -6.64 -35.64
N LEU A 12 2.59 -6.72 -35.33
CA LEU A 12 1.63 -7.56 -36.05
C LEU A 12 0.76 -6.77 -37.05
N GLY A 13 1.19 -5.56 -37.44
CA GLY A 13 0.44 -4.67 -38.33
C GLY A 13 0.22 -5.26 -39.72
N HIS A 14 1.25 -5.90 -40.25
CA HIS A 14 1.28 -6.52 -41.58
C HIS A 14 1.18 -8.06 -41.53
N LEU A 15 0.85 -8.63 -40.35
CA LEU A 15 0.78 -10.07 -40.09
C LEU A 15 -0.56 -10.41 -39.40
N PRO A 16 -1.72 -10.12 -40.03
CA PRO A 16 -3.03 -10.37 -39.45
C PRO A 16 -3.28 -11.84 -39.11
N GLU A 17 -2.77 -12.77 -39.92
CA GLU A 17 -2.86 -14.22 -39.74
C GLU A 17 -2.18 -14.70 -38.45
N ILE A 18 -1.06 -14.08 -38.07
CA ILE A 18 -0.37 -14.36 -36.81
C ILE A 18 -1.12 -13.70 -35.65
N ARG A 19 -1.61 -12.48 -35.82
CA ARG A 19 -2.39 -11.79 -34.78
C ARG A 19 -3.63 -12.59 -34.38
N GLU A 20 -4.35 -13.10 -35.36
CA GLU A 20 -5.55 -13.91 -35.14
C GLU A 20 -5.20 -15.28 -34.54
N GLY A 21 -4.15 -15.92 -35.04
CA GLY A 21 -3.65 -17.17 -34.45
C GLY A 21 -3.22 -17.02 -32.98
N LEU A 22 -2.55 -15.92 -32.61
CA LEU A 22 -2.21 -15.62 -31.21
C LEU A 22 -3.45 -15.43 -30.32
N TRP A 23 -4.53 -14.86 -30.86
CA TRP A 23 -5.78 -14.76 -30.13
C TRP A 23 -6.39 -16.15 -29.88
N HIS A 24 -6.39 -17.03 -30.89
CA HIS A 24 -6.86 -18.41 -30.73
C HIS A 24 -6.00 -19.20 -29.74
N LEU A 25 -4.68 -19.00 -29.74
CA LEU A 25 -3.80 -19.58 -28.72
C LEU A 25 -4.17 -19.08 -27.31
N HIS A 26 -4.39 -17.78 -27.14
CA HIS A 26 -4.80 -17.18 -25.86
C HIS A 26 -6.14 -17.75 -25.36
N GLU A 27 -7.10 -17.90 -26.26
CA GLU A 27 -8.40 -18.50 -25.97
C GLU A 27 -8.26 -19.97 -25.56
N ALA A 28 -7.55 -20.77 -26.36
CA ALA A 28 -7.31 -22.19 -26.08
C ALA A 28 -6.61 -22.39 -24.73
N VAL A 29 -5.57 -21.61 -24.40
CA VAL A 29 -4.88 -21.70 -23.10
C VAL A 29 -5.82 -21.38 -21.95
N ASN A 30 -6.65 -20.34 -22.05
CA ASN A 30 -7.58 -20.00 -20.98
C ASN A 30 -8.66 -21.07 -20.77
N LEU A 31 -9.19 -21.63 -21.86
CA LEU A 31 -10.18 -22.71 -21.82
C LEU A 31 -9.57 -24.02 -21.31
N GLY A 32 -8.35 -24.35 -21.70
CA GLY A 32 -7.64 -25.54 -21.19
C GLY A 32 -7.30 -25.42 -19.70
N VAL A 33 -6.82 -24.26 -19.24
CA VAL A 33 -6.60 -24.03 -17.80
C VAL A 33 -7.92 -24.13 -17.04
N ARG A 34 -9.02 -23.62 -17.61
CA ARG A 34 -10.36 -23.76 -17.02
C ARG A 34 -10.77 -25.22 -16.90
N TYR A 35 -10.64 -25.99 -17.98
CA TYR A 35 -10.96 -27.42 -18.03
C TYR A 35 -10.28 -28.21 -16.90
N TYR A 36 -8.95 -28.07 -16.77
CA TYR A 36 -8.21 -28.75 -15.71
C TYR A 36 -8.55 -28.24 -14.31
N THR A 37 -8.82 -26.94 -14.17
CA THR A 37 -9.22 -26.37 -12.87
C THR A 37 -10.57 -26.90 -12.43
N GLU A 38 -11.54 -27.04 -13.33
CA GLU A 38 -12.86 -27.60 -13.01
C GLU A 38 -12.71 -29.06 -12.55
N TRP A 39 -11.88 -29.87 -13.23
CA TRP A 39 -11.54 -31.22 -12.75
C TRP A 39 -10.96 -31.22 -11.34
N LEU A 40 -9.93 -30.40 -11.08
CA LEU A 40 -9.31 -30.30 -9.76
C LEU A 40 -10.31 -29.85 -8.68
N ALA A 41 -11.21 -28.92 -9.02
CA ALA A 41 -12.23 -28.43 -8.10
C ALA A 41 -13.26 -29.52 -7.75
N LEU A 42 -13.58 -30.42 -8.68
CA LEU A 42 -14.44 -31.57 -8.40
C LEU A 42 -13.73 -32.61 -7.53
N LEU A 43 -12.46 -32.95 -7.84
CA LEU A 43 -11.65 -33.89 -7.02
C LEU A 43 -11.52 -33.45 -5.56
N ARG A 44 -11.57 -32.13 -5.30
CA ARG A 44 -11.58 -31.54 -3.95
C ARG A 44 -12.81 -31.93 -3.12
N GLN A 45 -13.98 -32.03 -3.73
CA GLN A 45 -15.25 -32.42 -3.09
C GLN A 45 -15.71 -31.51 -1.94
N GLY A 46 -15.38 -30.21 -1.98
CA GLY A 46 -15.79 -29.25 -0.95
C GLY A 46 -16.53 -28.05 -1.55
N ASN A 47 -17.23 -27.29 -0.70
CA ASN A 47 -17.95 -26.09 -1.13
C ASN A 47 -17.06 -25.12 -1.91
N LEU A 48 -17.61 -24.55 -2.99
CA LEU A 48 -16.97 -23.54 -3.82
C LEU A 48 -17.76 -22.24 -3.72
N TYR A 49 -17.11 -21.16 -3.31
CA TYR A 49 -17.76 -19.85 -3.14
C TYR A 49 -17.32 -18.89 -4.24
N ARG A 50 -18.26 -18.16 -4.83
CA ARG A 50 -18.00 -17.07 -5.77
C ARG A 50 -18.42 -15.73 -5.20
N ARG A 51 -18.01 -14.66 -5.87
CA ARG A 51 -18.49 -13.31 -5.51
C ARG A 51 -19.92 -13.13 -6.01
N GLY A 52 -20.84 -12.84 -5.08
CA GLY A 52 -22.25 -12.62 -5.36
C GLY A 52 -22.58 -11.21 -5.85
N LYS A 53 -23.89 -10.97 -6.03
CA LYS A 53 -24.38 -9.68 -6.56
C LYS A 53 -24.24 -8.49 -5.58
N ASP A 54 -24.09 -8.72 -4.29
CA ASP A 54 -23.97 -7.62 -3.33
C ASP A 54 -22.57 -7.49 -2.73
N GLY A 55 -21.60 -8.22 -3.30
CA GLY A 55 -20.23 -8.33 -2.76
C GLY A 55 -20.07 -9.44 -1.72
N ALA A 56 -21.19 -9.95 -1.17
CA ALA A 56 -21.26 -11.15 -0.35
C ALA A 56 -20.81 -12.40 -1.12
N GLN A 57 -20.49 -13.47 -0.39
CA GLN A 57 -20.12 -14.75 -0.97
C GLN A 57 -21.36 -15.59 -1.25
N GLU A 58 -21.48 -16.10 -2.47
CA GLU A 58 -22.53 -17.05 -2.86
C GLU A 58 -21.90 -18.42 -3.02
N CYS A 59 -22.55 -19.46 -2.50
CA CYS A 59 -22.16 -20.84 -2.78
C CYS A 59 -22.43 -21.13 -4.26
N TYR A 60 -21.36 -21.30 -5.04
CA TYR A 60 -21.42 -21.61 -6.46
C TYR A 60 -21.74 -23.09 -6.69
N MET A 61 -21.09 -23.97 -5.92
CA MET A 61 -21.38 -25.41 -5.87
C MET A 61 -21.19 -25.89 -4.43
N THR A 62 -22.14 -26.67 -3.93
CA THR A 62 -22.00 -27.36 -2.64
C THR A 62 -21.10 -28.57 -2.77
N ALA A 63 -20.57 -29.05 -1.65
CA ALA A 63 -19.80 -30.29 -1.61
C ALA A 63 -20.58 -31.46 -2.23
N GLU A 64 -21.89 -31.56 -1.95
CA GLU A 64 -22.76 -32.58 -2.52
C GLU A 64 -22.86 -32.49 -4.04
N GLN A 65 -23.09 -31.29 -4.58
CA GLN A 65 -23.12 -31.07 -6.02
C GLN A 65 -21.77 -31.42 -6.68
N CYS A 66 -20.65 -31.09 -6.03
CA CYS A 66 -19.33 -31.49 -6.51
C CYS A 66 -19.14 -33.01 -6.53
N ARG A 67 -19.58 -33.72 -5.48
CA ARG A 67 -19.50 -35.19 -5.41
C ARG A 67 -20.36 -35.85 -6.49
N GLN A 68 -21.60 -35.41 -6.65
CA GLN A 68 -22.51 -35.94 -7.67
C GLN A 68 -21.95 -35.73 -9.08
N GLU A 69 -21.51 -34.51 -9.41
CA GLU A 69 -20.94 -34.24 -10.73
C GLU A 69 -19.63 -35.00 -10.96
N LEU A 70 -18.79 -35.16 -9.93
CA LEU A 70 -17.58 -35.97 -10.01
C LEU A 70 -17.91 -37.43 -10.32
N LEU A 71 -18.83 -38.05 -9.58
CA LEU A 71 -19.23 -39.44 -9.80
C LEU A 71 -19.73 -39.66 -11.23
N VAL A 72 -20.59 -38.77 -11.74
CA VAL A 72 -21.04 -38.82 -13.15
C VAL A 72 -19.84 -38.86 -14.10
N ARG A 73 -18.86 -37.97 -13.92
CA ARG A 73 -17.65 -37.93 -14.76
C ARG A 73 -16.77 -39.17 -14.63
N LEU A 74 -16.63 -39.73 -13.42
CA LEU A 74 -15.84 -40.93 -13.18
C LEU A 74 -16.49 -42.16 -13.82
N ARG A 75 -17.81 -42.33 -13.66
CA ARG A 75 -18.56 -43.43 -14.29
C ARG A 75 -18.53 -43.33 -15.82
N ASP A 76 -18.70 -42.14 -16.37
CA ASP A 76 -18.55 -41.92 -17.81
C ASP A 76 -17.14 -42.19 -18.30
N ARG A 77 -16.12 -41.88 -17.48
CA ARG A 77 -14.73 -42.20 -17.80
C ARG A 77 -14.50 -43.71 -17.83
N GLN A 78 -15.01 -44.47 -16.86
CA GLN A 78 -14.92 -45.94 -16.85
C GLN A 78 -15.49 -46.54 -18.13
N LYS A 79 -16.66 -46.05 -18.57
CA LYS A 79 -17.28 -46.47 -19.84
C LYS A 79 -16.40 -46.16 -21.04
N ARG A 80 -15.86 -44.93 -21.14
CA ARG A 80 -14.99 -44.53 -22.26
C ARG A 80 -13.66 -45.29 -22.30
N ASN A 81 -13.15 -45.68 -21.14
CA ASN A 81 -11.93 -46.48 -21.03
C ASN A 81 -12.19 -47.97 -21.32
N GLY A 82 -13.45 -48.38 -21.53
CA GLY A 82 -13.82 -49.78 -21.77
C GLY A 82 -13.61 -50.69 -20.57
N HIS A 83 -13.74 -50.15 -19.34
CA HIS A 83 -13.51 -50.92 -18.12
C HIS A 83 -14.61 -51.97 -17.92
N THR A 84 -14.20 -53.23 -17.78
CA THR A 84 -15.06 -54.38 -17.52
C THR A 84 -14.81 -55.02 -16.16
N GLY A 85 -13.81 -54.54 -15.41
CA GLY A 85 -13.52 -54.99 -14.06
C GLY A 85 -14.46 -54.38 -13.01
N ASP A 86 -14.09 -54.49 -11.73
CA ASP A 86 -14.85 -53.89 -10.63
C ASP A 86 -14.95 -52.37 -10.82
N PRO A 87 -16.15 -51.80 -10.97
CA PRO A 87 -16.32 -50.36 -11.13
C PRO A 87 -16.10 -49.61 -9.80
N GLY A 88 -16.00 -50.29 -8.66
CA GLY A 88 -15.84 -49.69 -7.32
C GLY A 88 -17.12 -48.99 -6.85
N THR A 89 -17.28 -48.87 -5.53
CA THR A 89 -18.37 -48.11 -4.91
C THR A 89 -18.17 -46.60 -5.05
N ASP A 90 -19.24 -45.82 -4.91
CA ASP A 90 -19.16 -44.37 -4.97
C ASP A 90 -18.21 -43.80 -3.90
N GLU A 91 -18.20 -44.36 -2.69
CA GLU A 91 -17.29 -43.95 -1.61
C GLU A 91 -15.83 -44.24 -1.93
N GLU A 92 -15.53 -45.40 -2.54
CA GLU A 92 -14.16 -45.76 -2.94
C GLU A 92 -13.63 -44.83 -4.03
N LEU A 93 -14.46 -44.54 -5.05
CA LEU A 93 -14.12 -43.61 -6.11
C LEU A 93 -13.87 -42.20 -5.57
N LEU A 94 -14.74 -41.72 -4.68
CA LEU A 94 -14.60 -40.43 -4.02
C LEU A 94 -13.35 -40.38 -3.12
N GLY A 95 -13.07 -41.46 -2.38
CA GLY A 95 -11.89 -41.58 -1.53
C GLY A 95 -10.58 -41.55 -2.33
N VAL A 96 -10.50 -42.28 -3.45
CA VAL A 96 -9.33 -42.24 -4.35
C VAL A 96 -9.17 -40.85 -4.97
N ALA A 97 -10.26 -40.25 -5.45
CA ALA A 97 -10.25 -38.91 -6.03
C ALA A 97 -9.78 -37.84 -5.05
N ARG A 98 -10.20 -37.91 -3.78
CA ARG A 98 -9.77 -36.99 -2.73
C ARG A 98 -8.28 -37.13 -2.44
N ARG A 99 -7.78 -38.36 -2.28
CA ARG A 99 -6.35 -38.62 -2.08
C ARG A 99 -5.50 -38.11 -3.24
N LEU A 100 -5.98 -38.28 -4.47
CA LEU A 100 -5.32 -37.71 -5.65
C LEU A 100 -5.26 -36.18 -5.58
N TYR A 101 -6.36 -35.52 -5.19
CA TYR A 101 -6.39 -34.06 -5.04
C TYR A 101 -5.34 -33.56 -4.04
N GLU A 102 -5.20 -34.22 -2.89
CA GLU A 102 -4.24 -33.83 -1.85
C GLU A 102 -2.77 -34.00 -2.30
N LEU A 103 -2.50 -34.90 -3.24
CA LEU A 103 -1.18 -35.02 -3.87
C LEU A 103 -0.93 -33.92 -4.91
N LEU A 104 -1.96 -33.58 -5.70
CA LEU A 104 -1.89 -32.54 -6.71
C LEU A 104 -1.85 -31.12 -6.09
N VAL A 105 -2.52 -30.94 -4.95
CA VAL A 105 -2.63 -29.67 -4.24
C VAL A 105 -2.34 -29.88 -2.74
N PRO A 106 -1.05 -30.07 -2.36
CA PRO A 106 -0.65 -30.37 -0.98
C PRO A 106 -1.06 -29.30 0.04
N GLN A 107 -1.26 -28.06 -0.41
CA GLN A 107 -1.73 -26.95 0.42
C GLN A 107 -3.10 -27.20 1.03
N SER A 108 -3.92 -28.06 0.43
CA SER A 108 -5.23 -28.44 0.98
C SER A 108 -5.13 -29.22 2.30
N VAL A 109 -3.94 -29.72 2.65
CA VAL A 109 -3.62 -30.44 3.89
C VAL A 109 -2.41 -29.82 4.62
N GLY A 110 -2.15 -28.52 4.41
CA GLY A 110 -1.07 -27.79 5.07
C GLY A 110 0.35 -28.14 4.61
N LYS A 111 0.50 -28.92 3.54
CA LYS A 111 1.82 -29.32 2.98
C LYS A 111 2.29 -28.35 1.90
N LYS A 112 3.61 -28.29 1.69
CA LYS A 112 4.23 -27.51 0.60
C LYS A 112 4.30 -28.33 -0.69
N GLY A 113 4.11 -27.68 -1.83
CA GLY A 113 4.27 -28.29 -3.15
C GLY A 113 4.82 -27.31 -4.18
N GLN A 114 5.40 -27.82 -5.27
CA GLN A 114 5.84 -27.02 -6.42
C GLN A 114 5.05 -27.42 -7.67
N ALA A 115 4.25 -26.48 -8.20
CA ALA A 115 3.34 -26.74 -9.31
C ALA A 115 4.04 -27.30 -10.57
N GLN A 116 5.24 -26.81 -10.90
CA GLN A 116 6.02 -27.29 -12.05
C GLN A 116 6.37 -28.78 -11.93
N MET A 117 6.85 -29.22 -10.75
CA MET A 117 7.20 -30.62 -10.52
C MET A 117 5.95 -31.51 -10.49
N LEU A 118 4.87 -31.04 -9.85
CA LEU A 118 3.61 -31.77 -9.77
C LEU A 118 2.95 -31.92 -11.16
N ALA A 119 2.93 -30.86 -11.96
CA ALA A 119 2.39 -30.92 -13.33
C ALA A 119 3.17 -31.92 -14.20
N SER A 120 4.50 -31.86 -14.14
CA SER A 120 5.38 -32.77 -14.90
C SER A 120 5.26 -34.22 -14.42
N GLY A 121 5.06 -34.43 -13.12
CA GLY A 121 4.94 -35.75 -12.50
C GLY A 121 3.58 -36.41 -12.72
N PHE A 122 2.47 -35.65 -12.77
CA PHE A 122 1.12 -36.21 -12.76
C PHE A 122 0.35 -36.08 -14.07
N LEU A 123 0.62 -35.11 -14.95
CA LEU A 123 -0.21 -34.94 -16.15
C LEU A 123 -0.20 -36.17 -17.06
N SER A 124 0.98 -36.70 -17.38
CA SER A 124 1.08 -37.89 -18.23
C SER A 124 0.50 -39.15 -17.56
N PRO A 125 0.76 -39.46 -16.28
CA PRO A 125 0.10 -40.58 -15.61
C PRO A 125 -1.43 -40.52 -15.59
N LEU A 126 -1.99 -39.30 -15.54
CA LEU A 126 -3.44 -39.09 -15.46
C LEU A 126 -4.12 -39.00 -16.83
N ALA A 127 -3.41 -38.64 -17.90
CA ALA A 127 -4.00 -38.40 -19.23
C ALA A 127 -3.53 -39.38 -20.32
N ASP A 128 -2.36 -40.00 -20.15
CA ASP A 128 -1.80 -40.96 -21.11
C ASP A 128 -1.88 -42.39 -20.55
N PRO A 129 -2.66 -43.30 -21.19
CA PRO A 129 -2.79 -44.68 -20.76
C PRO A 129 -1.44 -45.43 -20.78
N LYS A 130 -0.49 -45.04 -21.65
CA LYS A 130 0.80 -45.71 -21.81
C LYS A 130 1.90 -45.13 -20.92
N SER A 131 1.59 -44.17 -20.05
CA SER A 131 2.61 -43.53 -19.23
C SER A 131 3.19 -44.48 -18.16
N GLU A 132 4.50 -44.46 -17.97
CA GLU A 132 5.16 -45.17 -16.87
C GLU A 132 5.44 -44.27 -15.66
N GLY A 133 5.02 -42.99 -15.72
CA GLY A 133 5.15 -42.05 -14.61
C GLY A 133 4.32 -42.50 -13.40
N GLY A 134 4.85 -42.25 -12.20
CA GLY A 134 4.18 -42.61 -10.94
C GLY A 134 4.25 -44.10 -10.55
N LYS A 135 4.60 -45.01 -11.47
CA LYS A 135 4.71 -46.46 -11.19
C LYS A 135 6.01 -46.88 -10.49
N GLY A 136 7.05 -46.03 -10.58
CA GLY A 136 8.38 -46.29 -10.02
C GLY A 136 9.27 -47.20 -10.89
N THR A 137 8.86 -47.49 -12.13
CA THR A 137 9.53 -48.36 -13.12
C THR A 137 10.45 -47.59 -14.07
N SER A 138 10.24 -46.27 -14.23
CA SER A 138 11.04 -45.45 -15.15
C SER A 138 12.49 -45.27 -14.67
N LYS A 139 13.44 -45.48 -15.59
CA LYS A 139 14.87 -45.14 -15.41
C LYS A 139 15.21 -43.71 -15.86
N SER A 140 14.24 -42.96 -16.40
CA SER A 140 14.43 -41.59 -16.87
C SER A 140 14.13 -40.56 -15.79
N GLY A 141 14.74 -39.36 -15.90
CA GLY A 141 14.54 -38.25 -14.97
C GLY A 141 15.85 -37.68 -14.43
N ARG A 142 15.76 -36.57 -13.68
CA ARG A 142 16.93 -35.97 -13.02
C ARG A 142 17.45 -36.93 -11.95
N LYS A 143 18.77 -37.19 -11.95
CA LYS A 143 19.43 -37.97 -10.90
C LYS A 143 19.10 -37.37 -9.52
N PRO A 144 18.72 -38.18 -8.51
CA PRO A 144 18.56 -37.72 -7.14
C PRO A 144 19.84 -37.06 -6.60
N ALA A 145 19.68 -36.10 -5.68
CA ALA A 145 20.81 -35.34 -5.13
C ALA A 145 21.91 -36.23 -4.54
N TRP A 146 21.55 -37.34 -3.90
CA TRP A 146 22.51 -38.28 -3.31
C TRP A 146 23.41 -38.96 -4.37
N MET A 147 22.92 -39.20 -5.59
CA MET A 147 23.77 -39.73 -6.67
C MET A 147 24.80 -38.71 -7.11
N GLY A 148 24.41 -37.43 -7.22
CA GLY A 148 25.35 -36.35 -7.52
C GLY A 148 26.41 -36.18 -6.42
N MET A 149 26.02 -36.27 -5.14
CA MET A 149 26.96 -36.27 -4.02
C MET A 149 27.92 -37.47 -4.06
N LYS A 150 27.41 -38.66 -4.40
CA LYS A 150 28.22 -39.86 -4.57
C LYS A 150 29.22 -39.71 -5.71
N GLU A 151 28.80 -39.18 -6.86
CA GLU A 151 29.67 -38.91 -8.01
C GLU A 151 30.72 -37.83 -7.69
N ALA A 152 30.41 -36.87 -6.82
CA ALA A 152 31.34 -35.83 -6.35
C ALA A 152 32.23 -36.26 -5.17
N GLY A 153 32.10 -37.50 -4.66
CA GLY A 153 32.89 -37.99 -3.52
C GLY A 153 32.49 -37.43 -2.14
N ASP A 154 31.31 -36.81 -2.01
CA ASP A 154 30.83 -36.21 -0.75
C ASP A 154 30.27 -37.29 0.20
N SER A 155 30.92 -37.52 1.34
CA SER A 155 30.56 -38.55 2.34
C SER A 155 29.12 -38.46 2.87
N ARG A 156 28.46 -37.30 2.75
CA ARG A 156 27.06 -37.10 3.14
C ARG A 156 26.04 -37.83 2.26
N TRP A 157 26.47 -38.45 1.15
CA TRP A 157 25.58 -39.13 0.22
C TRP A 157 24.80 -40.30 0.85
N VAL A 158 25.38 -40.98 1.86
CA VAL A 158 24.76 -42.13 2.54
C VAL A 158 23.51 -41.69 3.30
N GLU A 159 23.63 -40.63 4.10
CA GLU A 159 22.50 -40.03 4.82
C GLU A 159 21.44 -39.49 3.85
N ALA A 160 21.88 -38.80 2.79
CA ALA A 160 20.99 -38.28 1.76
C ALA A 160 20.22 -39.39 1.02
N LYS A 161 20.82 -40.56 0.80
CA LYS A 161 20.19 -41.74 0.20
C LYS A 161 19.15 -42.35 1.15
N ALA A 162 19.50 -42.57 2.43
CA ALA A 162 18.58 -43.11 3.42
C ALA A 162 17.33 -42.22 3.57
N ARG A 163 17.51 -40.89 3.61
CA ARG A 163 16.41 -39.92 3.62
C ARG A 163 15.54 -39.98 2.35
N TYR A 164 16.16 -40.15 1.19
CA TYR A 164 15.44 -40.30 -0.07
C TYR A 164 14.58 -41.58 -0.09
N GLU A 165 15.12 -42.70 0.35
CA GLU A 165 14.39 -43.99 0.42
C GLU A 165 13.25 -43.92 1.43
N ALA A 166 13.47 -43.34 2.61
CA ALA A 166 12.43 -43.12 3.61
C ALA A 166 11.30 -42.22 3.10
N ASN A 167 11.61 -41.15 2.36
CA ASN A 167 10.61 -40.28 1.75
C ASN A 167 9.83 -41.00 0.64
N LYS A 168 10.50 -41.82 -0.18
CA LYS A 168 9.87 -42.59 -1.26
C LYS A 168 8.95 -43.68 -0.71
N ALA A 169 9.28 -44.30 0.42
CA ALA A 169 8.41 -45.29 1.07
C ALA A 169 7.11 -44.67 1.61
N LYS A 170 7.13 -43.40 2.02
CA LYS A 170 5.97 -42.64 2.52
C LYS A 170 5.12 -42.01 1.41
N ASP A 171 5.56 -42.07 0.15
CA ASP A 171 4.88 -41.43 -0.99
C ASP A 171 3.72 -42.33 -1.48
N PRO A 172 2.45 -41.91 -1.28
CA PRO A 172 1.30 -42.72 -1.68
C PRO A 172 1.01 -42.66 -3.19
N THR A 173 1.80 -41.90 -3.98
CA THR A 173 1.56 -41.72 -5.42
C THR A 173 1.43 -43.05 -6.15
N LYS A 174 2.31 -44.02 -5.89
CA LYS A 174 2.26 -45.35 -6.54
C LYS A 174 0.94 -46.07 -6.22
N GLN A 175 0.50 -46.01 -4.97
CA GLN A 175 -0.73 -46.66 -4.51
C GLN A 175 -1.96 -46.01 -5.15
N VAL A 176 -2.02 -44.68 -5.17
CA VAL A 176 -3.13 -43.93 -5.77
C VAL A 176 -3.24 -44.19 -7.28
N ILE A 177 -2.10 -44.19 -8.00
CA ILE A 177 -2.09 -44.51 -9.43
C ILE A 177 -2.56 -45.96 -9.68
N ALA A 178 -2.14 -46.91 -8.85
CA ALA A 178 -2.61 -48.30 -8.96
C ALA A 178 -4.12 -48.42 -8.68
N SER A 179 -4.67 -47.69 -7.70
CA SER A 179 -6.11 -47.67 -7.45
C SER A 179 -6.90 -47.07 -8.63
N LEU A 180 -6.38 -46.01 -9.27
CA LEU A 180 -7.02 -45.45 -10.46
C LEU A 180 -7.05 -46.46 -11.62
N GLU A 181 -5.98 -47.22 -11.80
CA GLU A 181 -5.90 -48.28 -12.82
C GLU A 181 -6.87 -49.43 -12.52
N MET A 182 -6.93 -49.87 -11.26
CA MET A 182 -7.85 -50.90 -10.78
C MET A 182 -9.32 -50.56 -11.05
N TYR A 183 -9.72 -49.31 -10.82
CA TYR A 183 -11.09 -48.83 -11.06
C TYR A 183 -11.34 -48.36 -12.50
N GLY A 184 -10.43 -48.61 -13.44
CA GLY A 184 -10.61 -48.24 -14.85
C GLY A 184 -10.64 -46.73 -15.10
N LEU A 185 -10.06 -45.93 -14.20
CA LEU A 185 -10.00 -44.47 -14.27
C LEU A 185 -8.69 -43.96 -14.88
N ARG A 186 -7.99 -44.79 -15.66
CA ARG A 186 -6.77 -44.42 -16.36
C ARG A 186 -6.94 -44.60 -17.88
N PRO A 187 -6.86 -43.51 -18.67
CA PRO A 187 -6.69 -42.12 -18.25
C PRO A 187 -7.90 -41.59 -17.46
N LEU A 188 -7.68 -40.61 -16.59
CA LEU A 188 -8.72 -39.99 -15.74
C LEU A 188 -9.50 -38.92 -16.50
N PHE A 189 -8.80 -38.15 -17.31
CA PHE A 189 -9.36 -37.11 -18.16
C PHE A 189 -8.65 -37.07 -19.52
N ASP A 190 -9.31 -36.46 -20.49
CA ASP A 190 -8.76 -36.31 -21.84
C ASP A 190 -7.70 -35.19 -21.87
N VAL A 191 -6.76 -35.29 -22.81
CA VAL A 191 -5.84 -34.21 -23.13
C VAL A 191 -6.64 -33.09 -23.81
N PHE A 192 -6.56 -31.85 -23.30
CA PHE A 192 -7.43 -30.76 -23.76
C PHE A 192 -7.22 -30.49 -25.26
N THR A 193 -5.97 -30.43 -25.74
CA THR A 193 -5.68 -30.21 -27.16
C THR A 193 -6.20 -31.33 -28.08
N GLU A 194 -6.37 -32.55 -27.58
CA GLU A 194 -6.99 -33.64 -28.34
C GLU A 194 -8.51 -33.50 -28.43
N THR A 195 -9.15 -32.83 -27.48
CA THR A 195 -10.60 -32.57 -27.51
C THR A 195 -10.97 -31.26 -28.19
N TYR A 196 -10.08 -30.27 -28.15
CA TYR A 196 -10.31 -28.94 -28.70
C TYR A 196 -9.99 -28.87 -30.20
N LYS A 197 -10.96 -29.24 -31.03
CA LYS A 197 -10.81 -29.36 -32.50
C LYS A 197 -10.89 -28.03 -33.28
N THR A 198 -11.12 -26.90 -32.61
CA THR A 198 -11.14 -25.58 -33.26
C THR A 198 -9.78 -25.24 -33.90
N ILE A 199 -8.68 -25.75 -33.33
CA ILE A 199 -7.32 -25.59 -33.86
C ILE A 199 -6.89 -26.89 -34.55
N ARG A 200 -6.30 -26.77 -35.74
CA ARG A 200 -5.60 -27.88 -36.39
C ARG A 200 -4.21 -28.02 -35.76
N TRP A 201 -4.15 -28.84 -34.71
CA TRP A 201 -2.91 -29.16 -34.01
C TRP A 201 -1.99 -30.03 -34.87
N MET A 202 -0.68 -29.95 -34.62
CA MET A 202 0.26 -30.85 -35.25
C MET A 202 0.10 -32.27 -34.68
N PRO A 203 0.32 -33.32 -35.51
CA PRO A 203 0.23 -34.70 -35.06
C PRO A 203 1.15 -34.97 -33.87
N LEU A 204 0.70 -35.77 -32.92
CA LEU A 204 1.53 -36.23 -31.82
C LEU A 204 2.65 -37.13 -32.34
N GLY A 205 3.86 -36.98 -31.78
CA GLY A 205 4.95 -37.92 -32.05
C GLY A 205 4.64 -39.33 -31.53
N LYS A 206 5.33 -40.36 -32.06
CA LYS A 206 5.12 -41.79 -31.73
C LYS A 206 5.12 -42.11 -30.23
N HIS A 207 5.90 -41.37 -29.44
CA HIS A 207 6.04 -41.55 -27.99
C HIS A 207 5.48 -40.38 -27.17
N GLN A 208 4.68 -39.51 -27.80
CA GLN A 208 4.15 -38.30 -27.17
C GLN A 208 2.67 -38.49 -26.84
N GLY A 209 2.35 -38.66 -25.56
CA GLY A 209 0.95 -38.70 -25.10
C GLY A 209 0.31 -37.33 -24.87
N VAL A 210 1.11 -36.27 -24.70
CA VAL A 210 0.62 -34.93 -24.29
C VAL A 210 1.42 -33.81 -24.99
N ARG A 211 0.76 -32.74 -25.45
CA ARG A 211 1.44 -31.56 -26.00
C ARG A 211 1.97 -30.65 -24.88
N ALA A 212 3.01 -29.87 -25.18
CA ALA A 212 3.53 -28.90 -24.23
C ALA A 212 2.53 -27.77 -23.89
N TRP A 213 1.55 -27.49 -24.76
CA TRP A 213 0.44 -26.58 -24.45
C TRP A 213 -0.37 -27.06 -23.24
N ASP A 214 -0.73 -28.35 -23.18
CA ASP A 214 -1.47 -28.93 -22.06
C ASP A 214 -0.63 -28.95 -20.77
N ARG A 215 0.69 -29.11 -20.87
CA ARG A 215 1.59 -29.00 -19.70
C ARG A 215 1.56 -27.60 -19.08
N ASP A 216 1.64 -26.56 -19.90
CA ASP A 216 1.48 -25.17 -19.45
C ASP A 216 0.09 -24.98 -18.82
N MET A 217 -0.98 -25.43 -19.50
CA MET A 217 -2.35 -25.32 -19.01
C MET A 217 -2.55 -26.02 -17.64
N PHE A 218 -2.04 -27.24 -17.51
CA PHE A 218 -2.16 -28.00 -16.27
C PHE A 218 -1.32 -27.38 -15.14
N GLN A 219 -0.09 -26.95 -15.42
CA GLN A 219 0.72 -26.24 -14.42
C GLN A 219 0.04 -24.97 -13.92
N GLN A 220 -0.51 -24.14 -14.82
CA GLN A 220 -1.23 -22.93 -14.44
C GLN A 220 -2.52 -23.24 -13.67
N SER A 221 -3.14 -24.40 -13.87
CA SER A 221 -4.29 -24.83 -13.06
C SER A 221 -3.88 -25.15 -11.62
N LEU A 222 -2.77 -25.88 -11.42
CA LEU A 222 -2.24 -26.21 -10.10
C LEU A 222 -1.79 -24.98 -9.33
N GLU A 223 -1.03 -24.07 -9.95
CA GLU A 223 -0.57 -22.81 -9.31
C GLU A 223 -1.73 -22.02 -8.69
N ARG A 224 -2.87 -21.98 -9.39
CA ARG A 224 -4.06 -21.23 -8.94
C ARG A 224 -4.75 -21.95 -7.79
N LEU A 225 -4.90 -23.27 -7.84
CA LEU A 225 -5.52 -24.05 -6.76
C LEU A 225 -4.65 -24.07 -5.50
N MET A 226 -3.33 -24.23 -5.64
CA MET A 226 -2.40 -24.23 -4.52
C MET A 226 -2.42 -22.89 -3.77
N SER A 227 -2.41 -21.78 -4.52
CA SER A 227 -2.56 -20.45 -3.93
C SER A 227 -3.93 -20.27 -3.28
N TRP A 228 -5.00 -20.69 -3.96
CA TRP A 228 -6.37 -20.55 -3.46
C TRP A 228 -6.61 -21.38 -2.18
N GLU A 229 -6.07 -22.59 -2.05
CA GLU A 229 -6.19 -23.38 -0.82
C GLU A 229 -5.40 -22.78 0.34
N SER A 230 -4.20 -22.25 0.11
CA SER A 230 -3.50 -21.47 1.15
C SER A 230 -4.29 -20.24 1.59
N TRP A 231 -5.02 -19.59 0.68
CA TRP A 231 -5.93 -18.50 1.02
C TRP A 231 -7.18 -18.98 1.77
N ASN A 232 -7.73 -20.16 1.46
CA ASN A 232 -8.85 -20.72 2.22
C ASN A 232 -8.45 -21.00 3.67
N GLU A 233 -7.31 -21.67 3.88
CA GLU A 233 -6.78 -21.96 5.22
C GLU A 233 -6.55 -20.66 6.00
N ARG A 234 -5.90 -19.68 5.36
CA ARG A 234 -5.63 -18.38 5.96
C ARG A 234 -6.92 -17.62 6.34
N VAL A 235 -7.89 -17.56 5.44
CA VAL A 235 -9.16 -16.83 5.68
C VAL A 235 -9.96 -17.52 6.79
N GLY A 236 -9.99 -18.86 6.81
CA GLY A 236 -10.62 -19.62 7.90
C GLY A 236 -9.95 -19.38 9.25
N ALA A 237 -8.61 -19.37 9.30
CA ALA A 237 -7.85 -19.07 10.50
C ALA A 237 -8.05 -17.62 10.98
N GLU A 238 -8.07 -16.65 10.06
CA GLU A 238 -8.35 -15.24 10.38
C GLU A 238 -9.78 -15.07 10.93
N PHE A 239 -10.77 -15.77 10.36
CA PHE A 239 -12.15 -15.76 10.87
C PHE A 239 -12.23 -16.38 12.28
N ALA A 240 -11.62 -17.55 12.50
CA ALA A 240 -11.61 -18.21 13.81
C ALA A 240 -10.96 -17.32 14.89
N ARG A 241 -9.85 -16.66 14.56
CA ARG A 241 -9.20 -15.68 15.45
C ARG A 241 -10.11 -14.50 15.78
N LEU A 242 -10.87 -13.98 14.82
CA LEU A 242 -11.82 -12.89 15.08
C LEU A 242 -12.97 -13.32 16.01
N VAL A 243 -13.44 -14.57 15.91
CA VAL A 243 -14.46 -15.12 16.82
C VAL A 243 -13.91 -15.24 18.23
N ASP A 244 -12.75 -15.89 18.41
CA ASP A 244 -12.07 -16.01 19.71
C ASP A 244 -11.79 -14.62 20.32
N ARG A 245 -11.32 -13.67 19.49
CA ARG A 245 -11.10 -12.29 19.90
C ARG A 245 -12.36 -11.61 20.41
N ARG A 246 -13.50 -11.79 19.75
CA ARG A 246 -14.79 -11.23 20.20
C ARG A 246 -15.12 -11.74 21.60
N ASP A 247 -15.00 -13.05 21.80
CA ASP A 247 -15.42 -13.70 23.05
C ASP A 247 -14.47 -13.32 24.20
N ARG A 248 -13.15 -13.43 24.00
CA ARG A 248 -12.14 -12.99 24.98
C ARG A 248 -12.26 -11.51 25.33
N PHE A 249 -12.50 -10.63 24.35
CA PHE A 249 -12.63 -9.19 24.61
C PHE A 249 -13.86 -8.90 25.47
N ARG A 250 -14.98 -9.58 25.20
CA ARG A 250 -16.22 -9.40 25.95
C ARG A 250 -16.05 -9.80 27.42
N GLU A 251 -15.49 -10.98 27.65
CA GLU A 251 -15.22 -11.50 28.99
C GLU A 251 -14.20 -10.65 29.76
N LYS A 252 -13.12 -10.21 29.10
CA LYS A 252 -12.08 -9.43 29.77
C LYS A 252 -12.55 -8.03 30.16
N HIS A 253 -13.30 -7.33 29.29
CA HIS A 253 -13.55 -5.90 29.45
C HIS A 253 -14.92 -5.53 30.02
N PHE A 254 -15.95 -6.38 29.94
CA PHE A 254 -17.32 -5.98 30.29
C PHE A 254 -17.96 -6.79 31.43
N THR A 255 -17.25 -7.76 32.02
CA THR A 255 -17.73 -8.46 33.22
C THR A 255 -17.91 -7.49 34.38
N GLY A 256 -19.12 -7.46 34.96
CA GLY A 256 -19.51 -6.53 36.02
C GLY A 256 -19.96 -5.15 35.54
N GLN A 257 -20.08 -4.95 34.22
CA GLN A 257 -20.58 -3.73 33.57
C GLN A 257 -21.71 -4.04 32.57
N GLU A 258 -22.49 -5.10 32.83
CA GLU A 258 -23.55 -5.57 31.92
C GLU A 258 -24.66 -4.53 31.70
N HIS A 259 -24.94 -3.70 32.70
CA HIS A 259 -25.91 -2.62 32.60
C HIS A 259 -25.45 -1.51 31.63
N LEU A 260 -24.15 -1.16 31.63
CA LEU A 260 -23.57 -0.21 30.68
C LEU A 260 -23.60 -0.76 29.25
N VAL A 261 -23.36 -2.07 29.08
CA VAL A 261 -23.50 -2.74 27.78
C VAL A 261 -24.93 -2.63 27.26
N ALA A 262 -25.93 -2.93 28.08
CA ALA A 262 -27.33 -2.79 27.70
C ALA A 262 -27.70 -1.33 27.35
N LEU A 263 -27.19 -0.37 28.12
CA LEU A 263 -27.42 1.06 27.88
C LEU A 263 -26.77 1.53 26.57
N ALA A 264 -25.57 1.05 26.24
CA ALA A 264 -24.89 1.36 24.99
C ALA A 264 -25.63 0.78 23.77
N GLN A 265 -26.14 -0.44 23.88
CA GLN A 265 -26.98 -1.06 22.85
C GLN A 265 -28.27 -0.28 22.64
N ARG A 266 -28.91 0.17 23.73
CA ARG A 266 -30.09 1.04 23.66
C ARG A 266 -29.78 2.36 22.95
N LEU A 267 -28.65 3.01 23.27
CA LEU A 267 -28.20 4.23 22.61
C LEU A 267 -28.06 4.02 21.09
N GLU A 268 -27.40 2.94 20.67
CA GLU A 268 -27.20 2.60 19.26
C GLU A 268 -28.53 2.38 18.52
N GLN A 269 -29.48 1.69 19.18
CA GLN A 269 -30.80 1.44 18.63
C GLN A 269 -31.64 2.73 18.52
N GLU A 270 -31.66 3.57 19.56
CA GLU A 270 -32.35 4.87 19.51
C GLU A 270 -31.77 5.77 18.41
N MET A 271 -30.43 5.81 18.25
CA MET A 271 -29.80 6.56 17.16
C MET A 271 -30.12 6.00 15.78
N LYS A 272 -30.31 4.68 15.66
CA LYS A 272 -30.74 4.02 14.41
C LYS A 272 -32.17 4.40 14.05
N GLU A 273 -33.08 4.39 15.02
CA GLU A 273 -34.49 4.74 14.85
C GLU A 273 -34.69 6.24 14.58
N ALA A 274 -33.95 7.10 15.30
CA ALA A 274 -34.02 8.55 15.13
C ALA A 274 -33.28 9.07 13.89
N SER A 275 -32.49 8.23 13.21
CA SER A 275 -31.66 8.67 12.09
C SER A 275 -32.50 9.06 10.86
N PRO A 276 -32.46 10.34 10.43
CA PRO A 276 -33.18 10.80 9.24
C PRO A 276 -32.52 10.35 7.91
N GLY A 277 -31.48 9.52 7.99
CA GLY A 277 -30.73 8.98 6.86
C GLY A 277 -31.45 7.84 6.14
N PHE A 278 -30.71 7.08 5.31
CA PHE A 278 -31.28 5.88 4.69
C PHE A 278 -31.57 4.81 5.75
N GLU A 279 -32.66 4.09 5.58
CA GLU A 279 -32.89 2.82 6.26
C GLU A 279 -31.68 1.90 6.05
N SER A 280 -31.08 1.46 7.14
CA SER A 280 -29.93 0.57 7.08
C SER A 280 -30.40 -0.87 7.02
N LYS A 281 -29.87 -1.62 6.04
CA LYS A 281 -30.10 -3.06 5.89
C LYS A 281 -29.19 -3.92 6.78
N SER A 282 -28.15 -3.34 7.37
CA SER A 282 -27.28 -4.07 8.31
C SER A 282 -27.93 -4.11 9.68
N SER A 283 -27.89 -5.30 10.30
CA SER A 283 -28.30 -5.49 11.69
C SER A 283 -27.44 -4.67 12.67
N GLN A 284 -26.23 -4.29 12.26
CA GLN A 284 -25.19 -3.65 13.08
C GLN A 284 -24.98 -2.15 12.75
N ALA A 285 -25.93 -1.55 12.04
CA ALA A 285 -25.90 -0.13 11.70
C ALA A 285 -25.88 0.78 12.93
N HIS A 286 -25.30 1.97 12.78
CA HIS A 286 -25.29 3.04 13.80
C HIS A 286 -24.56 2.73 15.10
N ARG A 287 -23.77 1.65 15.13
CA ARG A 287 -22.87 1.36 16.24
C ARG A 287 -21.90 2.49 16.56
N ILE A 288 -21.58 2.61 17.85
CA ILE A 288 -20.59 3.55 18.33
C ILE A 288 -19.22 3.11 17.80
N THR A 289 -18.55 3.98 17.06
CA THR A 289 -17.23 3.72 16.48
C THR A 289 -16.20 4.66 17.07
N LYS A 290 -14.93 4.24 17.08
CA LYS A 290 -13.79 5.09 17.47
C LYS A 290 -13.76 6.41 16.68
N ARG A 291 -14.15 6.37 15.41
CA ARG A 291 -14.32 7.57 14.57
C ARG A 291 -15.37 8.53 15.11
N ALA A 292 -16.51 8.02 15.57
CA ALA A 292 -17.59 8.83 16.13
C ALA A 292 -17.18 9.42 17.49
N LEU A 293 -16.37 8.70 18.27
CA LEU A 293 -15.81 9.14 19.56
C LEU A 293 -14.51 9.96 19.44
N ARG A 294 -14.11 10.40 18.24
CA ARG A 294 -12.83 11.12 18.10
C ARG A 294 -12.82 12.40 18.93
N GLY A 295 -11.84 12.52 19.82
CA GLY A 295 -11.70 13.64 20.75
C GLY A 295 -12.52 13.50 22.04
N ALA A 296 -13.13 12.34 22.29
CA ALA A 296 -13.93 12.07 23.47
C ALA A 296 -13.17 12.34 24.78
N ASP A 297 -11.90 11.94 24.91
CA ASP A 297 -11.14 12.14 26.17
C ASP A 297 -11.17 13.59 26.65
N GLY A 298 -10.93 14.54 25.75
CA GLY A 298 -10.95 15.96 26.10
C GLY A 298 -12.35 16.52 26.35
N ILE A 299 -13.38 15.92 25.74
CA ILE A 299 -14.79 16.31 25.96
C ILE A 299 -15.26 15.80 27.31
N ILE A 300 -15.00 14.52 27.60
CA ILE A 300 -15.36 13.85 28.86
C ILE A 300 -14.63 14.52 30.03
N ASP A 301 -13.33 14.84 29.89
CA ASP A 301 -12.57 15.62 30.88
C ASP A 301 -13.24 16.96 31.23
N ASP A 302 -13.83 17.64 30.25
CA ASP A 302 -14.52 18.91 30.48
C ASP A 302 -15.93 18.70 31.04
N TRP A 303 -16.62 17.64 30.63
CA TRP A 303 -17.95 17.28 31.14
C TRP A 303 -17.94 16.75 32.56
N LEU A 304 -16.88 16.06 33.00
CA LEU A 304 -16.70 15.62 34.39
C LEU A 304 -16.56 16.80 35.36
N LYS A 305 -16.31 18.03 34.87
CA LYS A 305 -16.30 19.26 35.67
C LYS A 305 -17.69 19.88 35.83
N LEU A 306 -18.70 19.35 35.13
CA LEU A 306 -20.09 19.82 35.19
C LEU A 306 -20.90 19.00 36.20
N SER A 307 -21.86 19.65 36.86
CA SER A 307 -22.74 19.01 37.85
C SER A 307 -23.74 18.03 37.21
N GLU A 308 -24.25 17.08 37.99
CA GLU A 308 -25.35 16.19 37.59
C GLU A 308 -26.66 16.99 37.60
N GLY A 309 -27.03 17.57 36.46
CA GLY A 309 -28.24 18.39 36.34
C GLY A 309 -28.11 19.60 35.41
N GLU A 310 -26.90 19.90 34.92
CA GLU A 310 -26.71 20.95 33.92
C GLU A 310 -27.55 20.70 32.65
N PRO A 311 -28.11 21.76 32.04
CA PRO A 311 -28.88 21.62 30.81
C PRO A 311 -27.98 21.17 29.64
N VAL A 312 -28.55 20.40 28.72
CA VAL A 312 -27.85 19.84 27.54
C VAL A 312 -27.16 20.94 26.71
N ASP A 313 -27.70 22.16 26.69
CA ASP A 313 -27.10 23.30 25.98
C ASP A 313 -25.69 23.65 26.45
N ARG A 314 -25.40 23.51 27.76
CA ARG A 314 -24.05 23.73 28.29
C ARG A 314 -23.06 22.69 27.79
N PHE A 315 -23.51 21.44 27.68
CA PHE A 315 -22.70 20.38 27.08
C PHE A 315 -22.46 20.67 25.58
N ASP A 316 -23.47 21.14 24.84
CA ASP A 316 -23.34 21.51 23.41
C ASP A 316 -22.37 22.69 23.18
N GLU A 317 -22.37 23.71 24.04
CA GLU A 317 -21.41 24.82 23.99
C GLU A 317 -19.95 24.32 24.02
N ILE A 318 -19.65 23.37 24.91
CA ILE A 318 -18.33 22.73 25.01
C ILE A 318 -17.99 21.97 23.72
N LEU A 319 -18.96 21.22 23.17
CA LEU A 319 -18.79 20.48 21.91
C LEU A 319 -18.45 21.42 20.75
N ARG A 320 -19.23 22.49 20.56
CA ARG A 320 -19.01 23.48 19.49
C ARG A 320 -17.66 24.16 19.61
N LYS A 321 -17.25 24.52 20.84
CA LYS A 321 -15.93 25.11 21.12
C LYS A 321 -14.80 24.15 20.75
N ARG A 322 -14.86 22.90 21.19
CA ARG A 322 -13.86 21.85 20.88
C ARG A 322 -13.80 21.56 19.37
N GLN A 323 -14.95 21.49 18.71
CA GLN A 323 -15.03 21.27 17.26
C GLN A 323 -14.43 22.45 16.47
N ALA A 324 -14.68 23.69 16.90
CA ALA A 324 -14.11 24.89 16.26
C ALA A 324 -12.58 24.94 16.40
N GLN A 325 -12.04 24.52 17.55
CA GLN A 325 -10.59 24.47 17.79
C GLN A 325 -9.88 23.40 16.95
N ASN A 326 -10.50 22.25 16.73
CA ASN A 326 -9.89 21.17 15.96
C ASN A 326 -10.90 20.41 15.06
N PRO A 327 -11.38 21.05 13.98
CA PRO A 327 -12.48 20.50 13.16
C PRO A 327 -12.10 19.21 12.44
N ARG A 328 -10.80 18.94 12.25
CA ARG A 328 -10.32 17.70 11.60
C ARG A 328 -10.22 16.53 12.56
N ARG A 329 -10.01 16.77 13.86
CA ARG A 329 -9.88 15.72 14.89
C ARG A 329 -11.07 15.67 15.83
N PHE A 330 -12.26 15.95 15.32
CA PHE A 330 -13.53 15.84 16.03
C PHE A 330 -14.36 14.67 15.48
N GLY A 331 -15.17 14.06 16.35
CA GLY A 331 -16.04 12.93 16.08
C GLY A 331 -17.43 13.32 15.56
N SER A 332 -18.45 12.56 15.96
CA SER A 332 -19.86 12.84 15.61
C SER A 332 -20.46 13.77 16.67
N HIS A 333 -20.96 14.92 16.22
CA HIS A 333 -21.66 15.87 17.10
C HIS A 333 -22.94 15.24 17.67
N ASP A 334 -23.75 14.62 16.83
CA ASP A 334 -25.02 13.98 17.21
C ASP A 334 -24.83 12.90 18.28
N LEU A 335 -23.77 12.09 18.18
CA LEU A 335 -23.45 11.08 19.20
C LEU A 335 -23.16 11.74 20.55
N PHE A 336 -22.31 12.77 20.57
CA PHE A 336 -21.99 13.46 21.82
C PHE A 336 -23.23 14.17 22.38
N LEU A 337 -24.04 14.81 21.55
CA LEU A 337 -25.27 15.45 22.02
C LEU A 337 -26.21 14.44 22.68
N LYS A 338 -26.36 13.24 22.10
CA LYS A 338 -27.14 12.14 22.69
C LYS A 338 -26.52 11.61 23.99
N LEU A 339 -25.19 11.54 24.08
CA LEU A 339 -24.45 11.16 25.31
C LEU A 339 -24.57 12.20 26.44
N ALA A 340 -24.93 13.45 26.13
CA ALA A 340 -25.18 14.49 27.13
C ALA A 340 -26.56 14.36 27.79
N GLU A 341 -27.50 13.61 27.19
CA GLU A 341 -28.80 13.35 27.80
C GLU A 341 -28.63 12.58 29.12
N PRO A 342 -29.34 12.94 30.21
CA PRO A 342 -29.17 12.34 31.54
C PRO A 342 -29.22 10.81 31.55
N VAL A 343 -30.06 10.20 30.70
CA VAL A 343 -30.22 8.74 30.58
C VAL A 343 -28.92 8.04 30.12
N PHE A 344 -28.09 8.70 29.30
CA PHE A 344 -26.88 8.12 28.72
C PHE A 344 -25.59 8.60 29.40
N GLN A 345 -25.67 9.58 30.31
CA GLN A 345 -24.50 10.03 31.09
C GLN A 345 -23.78 8.92 31.86
N PRO A 346 -24.44 7.87 32.40
CA PRO A 346 -23.74 6.77 33.07
C PRO A 346 -22.64 6.10 32.22
N LEU A 347 -22.79 6.08 30.89
CA LEU A 347 -21.83 5.48 29.95
C LEU A 347 -20.43 6.11 30.02
N TRP A 348 -20.30 7.34 30.51
CA TRP A 348 -19.02 8.04 30.66
C TRP A 348 -18.79 8.61 32.06
N ARG A 349 -19.82 8.74 32.91
CA ARG A 349 -19.67 9.14 34.32
C ARG A 349 -19.21 7.99 35.21
N GLU A 350 -19.82 6.80 35.08
CA GLU A 350 -19.43 5.64 35.90
C GLU A 350 -18.03 5.14 35.52
N ASP A 351 -17.79 5.08 34.21
CA ASP A 351 -16.51 4.70 33.66
C ASP A 351 -16.19 5.53 32.40
N PRO A 352 -15.35 6.58 32.51
CA PRO A 352 -14.94 7.42 31.39
C PRO A 352 -14.32 6.66 30.21
N SER A 353 -13.86 5.44 30.45
CA SER A 353 -13.19 4.58 29.48
C SER A 353 -14.12 3.62 28.75
N PHE A 354 -15.34 3.42 29.25
CA PHE A 354 -16.24 2.38 28.76
C PHE A 354 -16.54 2.55 27.26
N LEU A 355 -16.84 3.76 26.82
CA LEU A 355 -17.19 4.05 25.42
C LEU A 355 -16.06 3.74 24.43
N SER A 356 -14.79 3.97 24.79
CA SER A 356 -13.66 3.66 23.90
C SER A 356 -13.43 2.14 23.79
N ARG A 357 -13.63 1.41 24.89
CA ARG A 357 -13.61 -0.06 24.92
C ARG A 357 -14.76 -0.65 24.13
N TRP A 358 -15.97 -0.12 24.30
CA TRP A 358 -17.17 -0.51 23.54
C TRP A 358 -17.00 -0.26 22.04
N ALA A 359 -16.45 0.90 21.66
CA ALA A 359 -16.14 1.21 20.26
C ALA A 359 -15.11 0.26 19.65
N SER A 360 -14.13 -0.20 20.44
CA SER A 360 -13.14 -1.21 20.01
C SER A 360 -13.78 -2.58 19.83
N TYR A 361 -14.69 -2.97 20.72
CA TYR A 361 -15.48 -4.19 20.58
C TYR A 361 -16.38 -4.16 19.33
N ASN A 362 -17.05 -3.04 19.09
CA ASN A 362 -17.84 -2.83 17.87
C ASN A 362 -17.01 -2.92 16.60
N GLU A 363 -15.74 -2.50 16.62
CA GLU A 363 -14.84 -2.67 15.48
C GLU A 363 -14.59 -4.16 15.18
N VAL A 364 -14.38 -4.99 16.22
CA VAL A 364 -14.25 -6.45 16.08
C VAL A 364 -15.52 -7.04 15.49
N LEU A 365 -16.70 -6.64 15.99
CA LEU A 365 -17.98 -7.13 15.48
C LEU A 365 -18.22 -6.75 14.02
N ASN A 366 -17.92 -5.50 13.64
CA ASN A 366 -18.05 -5.04 12.24
C ASN A 366 -17.06 -5.79 11.32
N LYS A 367 -15.82 -5.98 11.78
CA LYS A 367 -14.81 -6.79 11.06
C LYS A 367 -15.32 -8.22 10.87
N LEU A 368 -15.98 -8.80 11.87
CA LEU A 368 -16.54 -10.16 11.82
C LEU A 368 -17.76 -10.27 10.88
N GLU A 369 -18.64 -9.26 10.82
CA GLU A 369 -19.77 -9.22 9.87
C GLU A 369 -19.29 -9.21 8.41
N ASP A 370 -18.23 -8.43 8.14
CA ASP A 370 -17.61 -8.35 6.81
C ASP A 370 -16.61 -9.49 6.52
N ALA A 371 -16.21 -10.25 7.55
CA ALA A 371 -15.20 -11.29 7.43
C ALA A 371 -15.72 -12.45 6.57
N LYS A 372 -14.87 -12.86 5.63
CA LYS A 372 -15.13 -14.04 4.82
C LYS A 372 -14.69 -15.27 5.60
N GLN A 373 -15.41 -16.36 5.42
CA GLN A 373 -15.00 -17.68 5.95
C GLN A 373 -14.15 -18.45 4.94
N PHE A 374 -14.29 -18.14 3.64
CA PHE A 374 -13.62 -18.85 2.55
C PHE A 374 -13.02 -17.86 1.54
N ALA A 375 -12.00 -18.28 0.79
CA ALA A 375 -11.51 -17.51 -0.34
C ALA A 375 -12.43 -17.70 -1.56
N THR A 376 -12.74 -16.62 -2.29
CA THR A 376 -13.58 -16.73 -3.49
C THR A 376 -12.86 -17.49 -4.61
N PHE A 377 -13.48 -18.55 -5.11
CA PHE A 377 -13.06 -19.32 -6.27
C PHE A 377 -13.46 -18.61 -7.57
N THR A 378 -12.53 -18.44 -8.51
CA THR A 378 -12.77 -17.76 -9.79
C THR A 378 -12.07 -18.48 -10.93
N LEU A 379 -12.86 -18.93 -11.91
CA LEU A 379 -12.37 -19.62 -13.09
C LEU A 379 -11.66 -18.67 -14.07
N PRO A 380 -10.67 -19.17 -14.83
CA PRO A 380 -9.99 -18.36 -15.83
C PRO A 380 -10.92 -18.14 -17.02
N SER A 381 -10.73 -17.03 -17.71
CA SER A 381 -11.51 -16.67 -18.89
C SER A 381 -10.69 -15.77 -19.80
N PRO A 382 -10.74 -15.95 -21.13
CA PRO A 382 -9.95 -15.15 -22.07
C PRO A 382 -10.11 -13.64 -21.90
N CYS A 383 -11.29 -13.17 -21.50
CA CYS A 383 -11.61 -11.74 -21.39
C CYS A 383 -11.69 -11.25 -19.94
N SER A 384 -12.37 -11.97 -19.04
CA SER A 384 -12.65 -11.47 -17.69
C SER A 384 -11.51 -11.74 -16.70
N ASN A 385 -10.94 -12.95 -16.70
CA ASN A 385 -9.85 -13.37 -15.79
C ASN A 385 -8.76 -14.14 -16.57
N PRO A 386 -8.02 -13.46 -17.45
CA PRO A 386 -7.09 -14.13 -18.36
C PRO A 386 -5.86 -14.63 -17.64
N VAL A 387 -5.47 -15.85 -17.98
CA VAL A 387 -4.10 -16.33 -17.89
C VAL A 387 -3.39 -16.11 -19.23
N TRP A 388 -2.07 -16.28 -19.25
CA TRP A 388 -1.22 -15.95 -20.40
C TRP A 388 -0.45 -17.20 -20.84
N ALA A 389 -0.40 -17.44 -22.14
CA ALA A 389 0.43 -18.50 -22.72
C ALA A 389 1.91 -18.24 -22.40
N ARG A 390 2.61 -19.25 -21.89
CA ARG A 390 4.01 -19.16 -21.46
C ARG A 390 4.94 -19.82 -22.48
N PHE A 391 6.15 -19.32 -22.53
CA PHE A 391 7.26 -19.88 -23.30
C PHE A 391 8.50 -19.96 -22.40
N GLU A 392 9.26 -21.03 -22.50
CA GLU A 392 10.59 -21.14 -21.88
C GLU A 392 11.65 -20.51 -22.78
N ASN A 393 12.83 -20.24 -22.22
CA ASN A 393 13.99 -19.84 -23.02
C ASN A 393 14.50 -21.02 -23.87
N ALA A 394 15.54 -20.78 -24.68
CA ALA A 394 16.10 -21.79 -25.59
C ALA A 394 16.58 -23.09 -24.87
N GLU A 395 16.99 -22.99 -23.61
CA GLU A 395 17.44 -24.12 -22.78
C GLU A 395 16.32 -24.85 -22.03
N GLY A 396 15.09 -24.35 -22.09
CA GLY A 396 13.92 -24.98 -21.48
C GLY A 396 13.68 -26.41 -21.97
N THR A 397 12.95 -27.19 -21.18
CA THR A 397 12.65 -28.60 -21.48
C THR A 397 11.19 -29.00 -21.23
N ASN A 398 10.37 -28.16 -20.60
CA ASN A 398 9.03 -28.54 -20.17
C ASN A 398 7.94 -28.09 -21.14
N ILE A 399 8.03 -26.84 -21.59
CA ILE A 399 7.05 -26.19 -22.48
C ILE A 399 7.73 -25.62 -23.73
N PHE A 400 6.97 -25.04 -24.65
CA PHE A 400 7.52 -24.50 -25.89
C PHE A 400 8.45 -23.32 -25.67
N LYS A 401 9.44 -23.19 -26.56
CA LYS A 401 10.54 -22.25 -26.43
C LYS A 401 10.35 -21.00 -27.28
N TYR A 402 11.10 -19.95 -26.93
CA TYR A 402 11.36 -18.80 -27.79
C TYR A 402 12.86 -18.46 -27.83
N ASP A 403 13.29 -17.89 -28.95
CA ASP A 403 14.62 -17.29 -29.12
C ASP A 403 14.48 -15.79 -29.33
N PHE A 404 15.26 -15.00 -28.60
CA PHE A 404 15.37 -13.57 -28.86
C PHE A 404 16.45 -13.31 -29.92
N LEU A 405 16.11 -12.59 -30.98
CA LEU A 405 17.01 -12.33 -32.10
C LEU A 405 17.41 -10.85 -32.13
N PHE A 406 18.64 -10.55 -31.73
CA PHE A 406 19.19 -9.19 -31.80
C PHE A 406 19.37 -8.75 -33.27
N ASP A 407 18.98 -7.51 -33.58
CA ASP A 407 19.17 -6.85 -34.89
C ASP A 407 18.77 -7.65 -36.14
N HIS A 408 17.86 -8.62 -35.98
CA HIS A 408 17.47 -9.54 -37.04
C HIS A 408 16.87 -8.86 -38.28
N PHE A 409 16.18 -7.73 -38.09
CA PHE A 409 15.57 -6.93 -39.16
C PHE A 409 16.34 -5.62 -39.43
N GLY A 410 17.60 -5.55 -38.99
CA GLY A 410 18.47 -4.36 -39.06
C GLY A 410 18.81 -3.80 -37.68
N LYS A 411 19.73 -2.82 -37.64
CA LYS A 411 20.24 -2.21 -36.41
C LYS A 411 19.11 -1.64 -35.54
N GLY A 412 19.02 -2.08 -34.28
CA GLY A 412 17.96 -1.71 -33.33
C GLY A 412 16.59 -2.31 -33.64
N ARG A 413 16.50 -3.27 -34.57
CA ARG A 413 15.25 -3.92 -35.00
C ARG A 413 15.32 -5.41 -34.69
N HIS A 414 14.97 -5.73 -33.46
CA HIS A 414 14.97 -7.09 -32.92
C HIS A 414 13.78 -7.93 -33.42
N GLY A 415 13.91 -9.25 -33.33
CA GLY A 415 12.85 -10.22 -33.58
C GLY A 415 12.76 -11.27 -32.48
N VAL A 416 11.68 -12.05 -32.48
CA VAL A 416 11.54 -13.24 -31.64
C VAL A 416 11.13 -14.41 -32.50
N ARG A 417 11.84 -15.53 -32.37
CA ARG A 417 11.43 -16.81 -32.97
C ARG A 417 10.68 -17.63 -31.93
N PHE A 418 9.50 -18.10 -32.28
CA PHE A 418 8.74 -19.04 -31.45
C PHE A 418 8.86 -20.44 -32.04
N GLN A 419 9.17 -21.42 -31.18
CA GLN A 419 9.31 -22.80 -31.62
C GLN A 419 8.00 -23.37 -32.20
N ARG A 420 6.88 -23.09 -31.52
CA ARG A 420 5.51 -23.41 -31.96
C ARG A 420 4.63 -22.19 -31.80
N MET A 421 3.71 -21.99 -32.74
CA MET A 421 2.70 -20.94 -32.67
C MET A 421 1.44 -21.37 -33.40
N ILE A 422 0.31 -20.72 -33.09
CA ILE A 422 -0.93 -20.85 -33.87
C ILE A 422 -0.98 -19.70 -34.87
N VAL A 423 -1.23 -20.00 -36.14
CA VAL A 423 -1.34 -19.03 -37.24
C VAL A 423 -2.54 -19.40 -38.11
N MET A 424 -3.22 -18.42 -38.68
CA MET A 424 -4.30 -18.69 -39.63
C MET A 424 -3.73 -19.20 -40.97
N ARG A 425 -4.12 -20.42 -41.37
CA ARG A 425 -3.81 -21.02 -42.67
C ARG A 425 -5.13 -21.40 -43.34
N ASP A 426 -5.38 -20.89 -44.54
CA ASP A 426 -6.62 -21.14 -45.30
C ASP A 426 -7.90 -20.87 -44.47
N GLY A 427 -7.87 -19.82 -43.63
CA GLY A 427 -8.98 -19.45 -42.76
C GLY A 427 -9.15 -20.33 -41.51
N VAL A 428 -8.24 -21.26 -41.24
CA VAL A 428 -8.29 -22.17 -40.08
C VAL A 428 -7.07 -21.94 -39.18
N PRO A 429 -7.23 -21.80 -37.85
CA PRO A 429 -6.10 -21.68 -36.94
C PRO A 429 -5.34 -23.01 -36.89
N THR A 430 -4.07 -22.96 -37.27
CA THR A 430 -3.21 -24.14 -37.45
C THR A 430 -1.94 -23.97 -36.64
N GLU A 431 -1.52 -25.04 -35.97
CA GLU A 431 -0.23 -25.07 -35.27
C GLU A 431 0.92 -25.18 -36.28
N VAL A 432 1.92 -24.31 -36.15
CA VAL A 432 3.07 -24.19 -37.05
C VAL A 432 4.37 -24.04 -36.25
N GLU A 433 5.50 -24.35 -36.90
CA GLU A 433 6.84 -24.28 -36.30
C GLU A 433 7.63 -23.06 -36.78
N GLY A 434 8.55 -22.57 -35.93
CA GLY A 434 9.63 -21.67 -36.34
C GLY A 434 9.24 -20.24 -36.76
N ILE A 435 8.12 -19.71 -36.26
CA ILE A 435 7.61 -18.40 -36.64
C ILE A 435 8.44 -17.27 -36.03
N VAL A 436 8.92 -16.34 -36.87
CA VAL A 436 9.65 -15.15 -36.46
C VAL A 436 8.74 -13.92 -36.49
N VAL A 437 8.69 -13.17 -35.39
CA VAL A 437 7.86 -11.98 -35.23
C VAL A 437 8.73 -10.75 -34.91
N PRO A 438 8.60 -9.64 -35.66
CA PRO A 438 9.33 -8.40 -35.36
C PRO A 438 8.85 -7.75 -34.06
N ILE A 439 9.78 -7.13 -33.33
CA ILE A 439 9.52 -6.36 -32.11
C ILE A 439 9.50 -4.87 -32.45
N ALA A 440 8.56 -4.12 -31.86
CA ALA A 440 8.53 -2.67 -31.99
C ALA A 440 9.74 -2.02 -31.28
N PRO A 441 10.36 -0.98 -31.86
CA PRO A 441 11.49 -0.29 -31.25
C PRO A 441 11.20 0.14 -29.81
N SER A 442 12.13 -0.14 -28.89
CA SER A 442 11.99 0.15 -27.47
C SER A 442 13.32 0.58 -26.89
N ARG A 443 13.37 1.79 -26.33
CA ARG A 443 14.58 2.31 -25.64
C ARG A 443 15.02 1.47 -24.44
N GLN A 444 14.11 0.66 -23.90
CA GLN A 444 14.45 -0.26 -22.82
C GLN A 444 15.28 -1.45 -23.33
N LEU A 445 15.14 -1.82 -24.62
CA LEU A 445 15.95 -2.85 -25.25
C LEU A 445 17.34 -2.34 -25.66
N ASP A 446 17.49 -1.03 -25.89
CA ASP A 446 18.80 -0.42 -26.17
C ASP A 446 19.81 -0.64 -25.03
N ALA A 447 19.33 -0.96 -23.82
CA ALA A 447 20.15 -1.32 -22.67
C ALA A 447 20.60 -2.80 -22.68
N LEU A 448 20.18 -3.61 -23.65
CA LEU A 448 20.55 -5.02 -23.75
C LEU A 448 21.52 -5.23 -24.91
N ALA A 449 22.53 -6.06 -24.68
CA ALA A 449 23.42 -6.54 -25.73
C ALA A 449 23.63 -8.06 -25.58
N PRO A 450 23.89 -8.81 -26.66
CA PRO A 450 24.28 -10.21 -26.56
C PRO A 450 25.62 -10.33 -25.81
N ASN A 451 25.73 -11.33 -24.91
CA ASN A 451 26.97 -11.58 -24.16
C ASN A 451 27.88 -12.57 -24.91
N ASP A 452 27.33 -13.69 -25.35
CA ASP A 452 28.02 -14.73 -26.10
C ASP A 452 27.23 -15.04 -27.37
N ALA A 453 27.90 -15.10 -28.53
CA ALA A 453 27.26 -15.45 -29.79
C ALA A 453 26.85 -16.94 -29.84
N ALA A 454 27.51 -17.80 -29.05
CA ALA A 454 27.18 -19.22 -28.96
C ALA A 454 25.98 -19.51 -28.05
N SER A 455 25.73 -18.64 -27.06
CA SER A 455 24.61 -18.78 -26.12
C SER A 455 23.48 -17.79 -26.44
N PRO A 456 22.33 -18.26 -26.97
CA PRO A 456 21.23 -17.37 -27.35
C PRO A 456 20.47 -16.76 -26.16
N ILE A 457 20.82 -17.13 -24.93
CA ILE A 457 20.15 -16.67 -23.71
C ILE A 457 20.95 -15.64 -22.91
N ASP A 458 22.27 -15.60 -23.07
CA ASP A 458 23.15 -14.75 -22.27
C ASP A 458 23.20 -13.33 -22.82
N VAL A 459 23.02 -12.34 -21.93
CA VAL A 459 22.93 -10.92 -22.29
C VAL A 459 23.66 -10.04 -21.29
N PHE A 460 24.22 -8.94 -21.81
CA PHE A 460 24.64 -7.80 -21.01
C PHE A 460 23.46 -6.85 -20.78
N VAL A 461 23.39 -6.30 -19.57
CA VAL A 461 22.36 -5.35 -19.15
C VAL A 461 23.04 -4.06 -18.72
N GLY A 462 22.95 -3.04 -19.56
CA GLY A 462 23.47 -1.71 -19.28
C GLY A 462 22.61 -0.96 -18.26
N ASP A 463 23.28 -0.30 -17.32
CA ASP A 463 22.66 0.62 -16.36
C ASP A 463 23.60 1.81 -16.14
N PRO A 464 23.10 3.06 -16.05
CA PRO A 464 23.95 4.23 -15.81
C PRO A 464 24.84 4.13 -14.55
N ALA A 465 24.40 3.40 -13.52
CA ALA A 465 25.14 3.20 -12.29
C ALA A 465 26.06 1.96 -12.32
N ALA A 466 26.14 1.24 -13.43
CA ALA A 466 26.98 0.05 -13.60
C ALA A 466 27.87 0.18 -14.85
N PRO A 467 29.08 0.79 -14.73
CA PRO A 467 29.95 1.03 -15.87
C PRO A 467 30.38 -0.23 -16.63
N GLY A 468 30.40 -1.40 -15.98
CA GLY A 468 30.77 -2.68 -16.58
C GLY A 468 29.61 -3.48 -17.20
N ALA A 469 28.38 -2.93 -17.19
CA ALA A 469 27.13 -3.67 -17.40
C ALA A 469 26.98 -4.87 -16.43
N PHE A 470 25.76 -5.38 -16.31
CA PHE A 470 25.50 -6.63 -15.58
C PHE A 470 25.46 -7.81 -16.54
N ARG A 471 25.86 -8.99 -16.08
CA ARG A 471 25.55 -10.25 -16.76
C ARG A 471 24.13 -10.67 -16.45
N GLY A 472 23.43 -11.19 -17.44
CA GLY A 472 22.07 -11.68 -17.27
C GLY A 472 21.71 -12.75 -18.29
N GLN A 473 20.55 -13.36 -18.06
CA GLN A 473 20.03 -14.46 -18.86
C GLN A 473 18.54 -14.26 -19.14
N PHE A 474 18.12 -14.47 -20.38
CA PHE A 474 16.71 -14.57 -20.71
C PHE A 474 16.09 -15.78 -19.99
N GLY A 475 15.02 -15.52 -19.24
CA GLY A 475 14.17 -16.54 -18.62
C GLY A 475 12.93 -16.82 -19.47
N GLY A 476 11.85 -17.27 -18.82
CA GLY A 476 10.58 -17.50 -19.49
C GLY A 476 9.90 -16.21 -19.98
N ALA A 477 9.08 -16.34 -21.02
CA ALA A 477 8.28 -15.26 -21.57
C ALA A 477 6.78 -15.60 -21.53
N LYS A 478 5.93 -14.58 -21.65
CA LYS A 478 4.47 -14.77 -21.75
C LYS A 478 3.81 -13.75 -22.65
N ILE A 479 2.82 -14.20 -23.43
CA ILE A 479 2.06 -13.35 -24.35
C ILE A 479 0.92 -12.64 -23.60
N GLN A 480 0.83 -11.32 -23.73
CA GLN A 480 -0.10 -10.50 -22.98
C GLN A 480 -0.87 -9.51 -23.86
N TYR A 481 -2.12 -9.27 -23.47
CA TYR A 481 -2.98 -8.26 -24.08
C TYR A 481 -3.26 -7.12 -23.10
N ARG A 482 -3.72 -5.97 -23.62
CA ARG A 482 -4.22 -4.89 -22.75
C ARG A 482 -5.56 -5.30 -22.13
N ARG A 483 -5.63 -5.34 -20.80
CA ARG A 483 -6.87 -5.67 -20.06
C ARG A 483 -8.05 -4.76 -20.43
N SER A 484 -7.80 -3.49 -20.73
CA SER A 484 -8.85 -2.56 -21.16
C SER A 484 -9.46 -2.91 -22.53
N ALA A 485 -8.68 -3.50 -23.44
CA ALA A 485 -9.18 -4.01 -24.72
C ALA A 485 -9.99 -5.29 -24.51
N LEU A 486 -9.46 -6.26 -23.73
CA LEU A 486 -10.16 -7.51 -23.41
C LEU A 486 -11.54 -7.30 -22.76
N VAL A 487 -11.65 -6.34 -21.83
CA VAL A 487 -12.95 -6.02 -21.20
C VAL A 487 -13.94 -5.44 -22.21
N ARG A 488 -13.50 -4.64 -23.17
CA ARG A 488 -14.38 -4.10 -24.22
C ARG A 488 -14.86 -5.21 -25.14
N LYS A 489 -13.96 -6.11 -25.53
CA LYS A 489 -14.28 -7.30 -26.33
C LYS A 489 -15.32 -8.17 -25.62
N GLY A 490 -15.07 -8.58 -24.38
CA GLY A 490 -16.00 -9.41 -23.61
C GLY A 490 -17.40 -8.79 -23.47
N ARG A 491 -17.51 -7.47 -23.25
CA ARG A 491 -18.81 -6.78 -23.20
C ARG A 491 -19.56 -6.77 -24.54
N ARG A 492 -18.84 -6.67 -25.66
CA ARG A 492 -19.47 -6.75 -26.99
C ARG A 492 -20.01 -8.15 -27.25
N GLU A 493 -19.24 -9.17 -26.90
CA GLU A 493 -19.62 -10.57 -27.03
C GLU A 493 -20.85 -10.91 -26.15
N GLU A 494 -20.87 -10.45 -24.90
CA GLU A 494 -22.00 -10.64 -23.98
C GLU A 494 -23.27 -9.92 -24.46
N LYS A 495 -23.15 -8.68 -24.95
CA LYS A 495 -24.28 -7.96 -25.56
C LYS A 495 -24.79 -8.67 -26.81
N ALA A 496 -23.91 -9.16 -27.68
CA ALA A 496 -24.33 -9.88 -28.88
C ALA A 496 -25.15 -11.14 -28.54
N TYR A 497 -24.77 -11.85 -27.47
CA TYR A 497 -25.50 -13.02 -26.96
C TYR A 497 -26.89 -12.66 -26.43
N LEU A 498 -27.01 -11.59 -25.64
CA LEU A 498 -28.28 -11.14 -25.06
C LEU A 498 -29.25 -10.54 -26.11
N CYS A 499 -28.74 -10.02 -27.23
CA CYS A 499 -29.54 -9.39 -28.27
C CYS A 499 -30.08 -10.37 -29.35
N GLY A 500 -29.96 -11.68 -29.16
CA GLY A 500 -30.56 -12.67 -30.09
C GLY A 500 -29.92 -12.76 -31.48
N PHE A 501 -28.74 -12.17 -31.70
CA PHE A 501 -28.00 -12.33 -32.96
C PHE A 501 -27.29 -13.70 -33.00
N ARG A 502 -28.03 -14.72 -33.45
CA ARG A 502 -27.68 -16.09 -33.93
C ARG A 502 -26.53 -16.89 -33.27
N LEU A 503 -26.75 -18.21 -33.26
CA LEU A 503 -25.85 -19.28 -32.81
C LEU A 503 -24.39 -19.16 -33.32
N PRO A 504 -23.40 -19.71 -32.58
CA PRO A 504 -21.96 -19.68 -32.90
C PRO A 504 -21.55 -20.20 -34.28
N SER A 505 -22.44 -20.90 -35.00
CA SER A 505 -22.16 -21.55 -36.29
C SER A 505 -22.23 -20.63 -37.52
N GLN A 506 -22.61 -19.36 -37.38
CA GLN A 506 -22.69 -18.40 -38.50
C GLN A 506 -21.99 -17.07 -38.20
N ARG A 507 -20.68 -17.08 -37.94
CA ARG A 507 -19.88 -15.84 -37.95
C ARG A 507 -19.51 -15.47 -39.39
N ARG A 508 -20.08 -14.37 -39.91
CA ARG A 508 -19.57 -13.66 -41.10
C ARG A 508 -18.22 -13.01 -40.76
N THR A 509 -17.33 -13.08 -41.73
CA THR A 509 -15.92 -12.66 -41.80
C THR A 509 -15.71 -11.16 -41.55
N GLY A 510 -15.65 -10.76 -40.28
CA GLY A 510 -15.03 -9.51 -39.82
C GLY A 510 -14.16 -9.83 -38.60
N THR A 511 -12.86 -9.57 -38.67
CA THR A 511 -11.80 -10.15 -37.82
C THR A 511 -12.03 -9.97 -36.30
N PRO A 512 -12.29 -11.05 -35.52
CA PRO A 512 -12.46 -10.99 -34.06
C PRO A 512 -11.19 -10.56 -33.29
N ALA A 513 -10.02 -10.70 -33.88
CA ALA A 513 -8.73 -10.49 -33.21
C ALA A 513 -8.34 -9.02 -33.00
N ASP A 514 -8.76 -8.12 -33.90
CA ASP A 514 -8.41 -6.69 -33.81
C ASP A 514 -9.01 -6.01 -32.57
N ASP A 515 -10.17 -6.49 -32.13
CA ASP A 515 -10.85 -6.04 -30.92
C ASP A 515 -10.11 -6.42 -29.62
N ALA A 516 -9.22 -7.43 -29.66
CA ALA A 516 -8.39 -7.81 -28.52
C ALA A 516 -7.24 -6.81 -28.26
N GLY A 517 -6.96 -5.94 -29.24
CA GLY A 517 -5.97 -4.86 -29.16
C GLY A 517 -4.53 -5.33 -29.36
N GLU A 518 -3.58 -4.48 -28.94
CA GLU A 518 -2.15 -4.73 -29.12
C GLU A 518 -1.65 -5.93 -28.30
N VAL A 519 -0.77 -6.71 -28.93
CA VAL A 519 -0.13 -7.90 -28.35
C VAL A 519 1.28 -7.56 -27.86
N PHE A 520 1.62 -8.05 -26.68
CA PHE A 520 2.91 -7.85 -26.05
C PHE A 520 3.52 -9.18 -25.66
N LEU A 521 4.84 -9.28 -25.75
CA LEU A 521 5.61 -10.36 -25.15
C LEU A 521 6.28 -9.81 -23.89
N ASN A 522 6.03 -10.42 -22.75
CA ASN A 522 6.67 -10.07 -21.50
C ASN A 522 7.82 -11.04 -21.25
N LEU A 523 9.04 -10.53 -21.41
CA LEU A 523 10.29 -11.27 -21.23
C LEU A 523 10.73 -11.17 -19.77
N SER A 524 11.02 -12.31 -19.15
CA SER A 524 11.70 -12.33 -17.85
C SER A 524 13.20 -12.32 -18.08
N LEU A 525 13.92 -11.49 -17.34
CA LEU A 525 15.36 -11.34 -17.41
C LEU A 525 15.95 -11.59 -16.03
N ARG A 526 16.84 -12.57 -15.90
CA ARG A 526 17.60 -12.83 -14.67
C ARG A 526 18.88 -12.01 -14.76
N VAL A 527 19.17 -11.19 -13.77
CA VAL A 527 20.34 -10.32 -13.74
C VAL A 527 21.16 -10.64 -12.50
N GLU A 528 22.45 -10.88 -12.70
CA GLU A 528 23.41 -11.15 -11.64
C GLU A 528 23.98 -9.85 -11.11
N SER A 529 23.93 -9.67 -9.79
CA SER A 529 24.61 -8.55 -9.13
C SER A 529 26.14 -8.72 -9.18
N GLN A 530 26.90 -7.69 -8.78
CA GLN A 530 28.36 -7.76 -8.80
C GLN A 530 28.89 -8.78 -7.79
N SER A 531 28.23 -8.88 -6.62
CA SER A 531 28.53 -9.91 -5.61
C SER A 531 28.25 -11.32 -6.13
N GLU A 532 27.15 -11.53 -6.85
CA GLU A 532 26.79 -12.83 -7.41
C GLU A 532 27.77 -13.26 -8.51
N GLN A 533 28.20 -12.33 -9.36
CA GLN A 533 29.23 -12.57 -10.38
C GLN A 533 30.58 -12.96 -9.76
N ALA A 534 30.87 -12.48 -8.54
CA ALA A 534 32.03 -12.88 -7.74
C ALA A 534 31.83 -14.20 -6.98
N GLY A 535 30.73 -14.93 -7.20
CA GLY A 535 30.43 -16.22 -6.56
C GLY A 535 30.00 -16.11 -5.10
N ARG A 536 29.66 -14.91 -4.61
CA ARG A 536 29.28 -14.69 -3.21
C ARG A 536 27.76 -14.71 -3.04
N ARG A 537 27.29 -15.42 -2.02
CA ARG A 537 25.85 -15.47 -1.68
C ARG A 537 25.29 -14.13 -1.23
N ASN A 538 26.08 -13.38 -0.45
CA ASN A 538 25.75 -12.04 0.02
C ASN A 538 27.00 -11.13 -0.12
N PRO A 539 26.82 -9.82 -0.28
CA PRO A 539 27.91 -8.86 -0.20
C PRO A 539 28.61 -8.91 1.18
N PRO A 540 29.90 -8.55 1.28
CA PRO A 540 30.66 -8.69 2.53
C PRO A 540 30.08 -7.89 3.70
N TYR A 541 29.58 -6.68 3.44
CA TYR A 541 28.94 -5.82 4.45
C TYR A 541 27.59 -6.34 4.97
N ALA A 542 26.99 -7.36 4.34
CA ALA A 542 25.79 -8.01 4.89
C ALA A 542 26.07 -8.78 6.19
N ALA A 543 27.34 -9.04 6.53
CA ALA A 543 27.73 -9.57 7.83
C ALA A 543 27.52 -8.54 8.97
N VAL A 544 27.65 -7.24 8.67
CA VAL A 544 27.50 -6.14 9.64
C VAL A 544 26.03 -5.83 9.92
N PHE A 545 25.17 -5.92 8.90
CA PHE A 545 23.76 -5.55 9.01
C PHE A 545 22.84 -6.78 8.89
N HIS A 546 22.15 -7.11 9.98
CA HIS A 546 21.04 -8.05 9.93
C HIS A 546 19.73 -7.31 9.65
N ILE A 547 18.92 -7.82 8.72
CA ILE A 547 17.65 -7.21 8.31
C ILE A 547 16.53 -8.23 8.50
N SER A 548 15.49 -7.88 9.27
CA SER A 548 14.35 -8.78 9.49
C SER A 548 13.54 -9.00 8.20
N ASP A 549 12.96 -10.19 8.02
CA ASP A 549 12.21 -10.49 6.79
C ASP A 549 10.86 -9.77 6.71
N GLN A 550 10.17 -9.60 7.86
CA GLN A 550 8.81 -9.06 7.89
C GLN A 550 8.78 -7.53 7.88
N THR A 551 9.52 -6.91 8.80
CA THR A 551 9.52 -5.45 8.99
C THR A 551 10.68 -4.77 8.28
N ARG A 552 11.70 -5.53 7.85
CA ARG A 552 12.96 -4.99 7.31
C ARG A 552 13.74 -4.17 8.34
N ARG A 553 13.46 -4.33 9.64
CA ARG A 553 14.19 -3.63 10.71
C ARG A 553 15.66 -4.04 10.69
N VAL A 554 16.54 -3.04 10.74
CA VAL A 554 17.99 -3.24 10.77
C VAL A 554 18.48 -3.45 12.19
N ILE A 555 19.32 -4.46 12.38
CA ILE A 555 20.10 -4.71 13.60
C ILE A 555 21.57 -4.71 13.20
N VAL A 556 22.36 -3.83 13.82
CA VAL A 556 23.80 -3.73 13.59
C VAL A 556 24.53 -4.75 14.47
N ARG A 557 25.43 -5.53 13.87
CA ARG A 557 26.38 -6.37 14.59
C ARG A 557 27.65 -5.56 14.86
N TYR A 558 27.64 -4.78 15.94
CA TYR A 558 28.72 -3.84 16.24
C TYR A 558 30.11 -4.50 16.22
N GLY A 559 30.27 -5.67 16.85
CA GLY A 559 31.55 -6.39 16.88
C GLY A 559 32.11 -6.83 15.50
N GLU A 560 31.35 -6.71 14.42
CA GLU A 560 31.79 -7.04 13.06
C GLU A 560 32.35 -5.82 12.30
N ILE A 561 32.16 -4.60 12.81
CA ILE A 561 32.51 -3.35 12.11
C ILE A 561 34.02 -3.21 11.95
N GLU A 562 34.80 -3.42 13.02
CA GLU A 562 36.27 -3.30 12.98
C GLU A 562 36.89 -4.29 12.00
N ARG A 563 36.47 -5.56 12.07
CA ARG A 563 36.92 -6.60 11.14
C ARG A 563 36.62 -6.20 9.70
N TYR A 564 35.40 -5.72 9.44
CA TYR A 564 35.01 -5.27 8.11
C TYR A 564 35.87 -4.09 7.62
N LEU A 565 36.11 -3.08 8.45
CA LEU A 565 36.91 -1.90 8.07
C LEU A 565 38.39 -2.24 7.84
N ALA A 566 38.93 -3.20 8.59
CA ALA A 566 40.29 -3.70 8.37
C ALA A 566 40.43 -4.42 7.01
N GLU A 567 39.43 -5.21 6.62
CA GLU A 567 39.39 -5.90 5.32
C GLU A 567 39.00 -4.96 4.15
N HIS A 568 38.26 -3.89 4.44
CA HIS A 568 37.68 -2.97 3.46
C HIS A 568 37.89 -1.50 3.86
N PRO A 569 39.16 -1.02 3.89
CA PRO A 569 39.46 0.36 4.23
C PRO A 569 38.82 1.34 3.23
N ASP A 570 38.56 2.55 3.66
CA ASP A 570 37.95 3.57 2.80
C ASP A 570 39.00 4.18 1.86
N THR A 571 38.92 3.82 0.58
CA THR A 571 39.78 4.35 -0.48
C THR A 571 39.13 5.48 -1.28
N GLY A 572 37.94 5.94 -0.88
CA GLY A 572 37.26 7.09 -1.50
C GLY A 572 36.79 6.87 -2.95
N ILE A 573 36.69 5.61 -3.41
CA ILE A 573 36.30 5.30 -4.79
C ILE A 573 34.82 5.69 -5.00
N PRO A 574 34.49 6.55 -5.98
CA PRO A 574 33.11 6.97 -6.22
C PRO A 574 32.31 5.93 -7.03
N GLY A 575 30.99 5.99 -6.90
CA GLY A 575 30.07 5.15 -7.67
C GLY A 575 30.02 3.69 -7.19
N SER A 576 29.36 2.82 -7.94
CA SER A 576 29.16 1.41 -7.57
C SER A 576 30.45 0.62 -7.32
N ARG A 577 31.57 1.03 -7.93
CA ARG A 577 32.89 0.42 -7.71
C ARG A 577 33.39 0.57 -6.27
N GLY A 578 32.91 1.54 -5.52
CA GLY A 578 33.28 1.79 -4.13
C GLY A 578 32.49 0.98 -3.10
N LEU A 579 31.57 0.09 -3.50
CA LEU A 579 30.69 -0.63 -2.55
C LEU A 579 31.46 -1.51 -1.55
N THR A 580 32.65 -1.97 -1.89
CA THR A 580 33.54 -2.74 -1.01
C THR A 580 34.67 -1.90 -0.41
N SER A 581 34.52 -0.58 -0.35
CA SER A 581 35.48 0.38 0.23
C SER A 581 34.79 1.22 1.29
N GLY A 582 35.21 1.04 2.56
CA GLY A 582 34.62 1.72 3.70
C GLY A 582 33.18 1.26 4.01
N LEU A 583 32.57 1.91 5.00
CA LEU A 583 31.21 1.61 5.45
C LEU A 583 30.38 2.89 5.58
N ARG A 584 29.34 3.02 4.77
CA ARG A 584 28.45 4.18 4.68
C ARG A 584 26.99 3.77 4.72
N VAL A 585 26.19 4.56 5.43
CA VAL A 585 24.74 4.40 5.52
C VAL A 585 24.08 5.69 5.09
N MET A 586 23.07 5.59 4.21
CA MET A 586 22.21 6.70 3.85
C MET A 586 20.84 6.52 4.51
N SER A 587 20.45 7.44 5.38
CA SER A 587 19.10 7.49 5.92
C SER A 587 18.18 8.32 5.04
N VAL A 588 16.90 7.96 5.03
CA VAL A 588 15.88 8.56 4.17
C VAL A 588 14.60 8.77 4.98
N ASP A 589 14.21 10.03 5.12
CA ASP A 589 12.89 10.44 5.64
C ASP A 589 11.98 10.74 4.44
N LEU A 590 10.84 10.06 4.33
CA LEU A 590 9.93 10.24 3.21
C LEU A 590 8.99 11.41 3.53
N GLY A 591 8.72 12.27 2.55
CA GLY A 591 7.93 13.48 2.76
C GLY A 591 6.78 13.66 1.78
N LEU A 592 5.85 14.54 2.16
CA LEU A 592 4.73 14.97 1.30
C LEU A 592 5.02 16.23 0.49
N ARG A 593 5.83 17.16 1.03
CA ARG A 593 6.21 18.41 0.36
C ARG A 593 7.43 18.22 -0.54
N THR A 594 8.44 17.56 0.02
CA THR A 594 9.60 17.04 -0.70
C THR A 594 9.53 15.53 -0.64
N SER A 595 9.86 14.85 -1.74
CA SER A 595 9.68 13.40 -1.82
C SER A 595 10.48 12.65 -0.76
N ALA A 596 11.73 13.06 -0.54
CA ALA A 596 12.57 12.50 0.50
C ALA A 596 13.63 13.52 0.99
N ALA A 597 14.04 13.41 2.24
CA ALA A 597 15.23 14.02 2.79
C ALA A 597 16.25 12.92 3.11
N ILE A 598 17.50 13.12 2.70
CA ILE A 598 18.55 12.12 2.91
C ILE A 598 19.68 12.65 3.76
N SER A 599 20.34 11.75 4.49
CA SER A 599 21.61 12.02 5.14
C SER A 599 22.56 10.82 5.06
N VAL A 600 23.80 11.08 4.66
CA VAL A 600 24.86 10.08 4.56
C VAL A 600 25.82 10.21 5.72
N PHE A 601 26.14 9.07 6.34
CA PHE A 601 27.14 8.94 7.39
C PHE A 601 28.12 7.82 7.03
N ARG A 602 29.40 8.07 7.31
CA ARG A 602 30.51 7.13 7.16
C ARG A 602 31.02 6.70 8.52
N VAL A 603 31.37 5.43 8.68
CA VAL A 603 32.14 4.98 9.85
C VAL A 603 33.61 5.37 9.68
N ALA A 604 34.14 6.11 10.64
CA ALA A 604 35.50 6.66 10.63
C ALA A 604 36.15 6.50 12.00
N HIS A 605 37.49 6.52 12.04
CA HIS A 605 38.20 6.67 13.31
C HIS A 605 38.00 8.07 13.87
N ARG A 606 37.89 8.16 15.19
CA ARG A 606 37.73 9.44 15.90
C ARG A 606 38.93 10.37 15.70
N ASP A 607 40.11 9.82 15.45
CA ASP A 607 41.33 10.57 15.19
C ASP A 607 41.34 11.24 13.80
N GLU A 608 40.43 10.86 12.90
CA GLU A 608 40.24 11.50 11.59
C GLU A 608 39.43 12.81 11.67
N LEU A 609 38.91 13.18 12.84
CA LEU A 609 38.02 14.33 12.99
C LEU A 609 38.79 15.65 12.92
N THR A 610 38.89 16.22 11.72
CA THR A 610 39.43 17.56 11.51
C THR A 610 38.32 18.61 11.47
N PRO A 611 38.48 19.79 12.10
CA PRO A 611 37.57 20.91 11.94
C PRO A 611 37.42 21.32 10.47
N ASP A 612 36.23 21.81 10.08
CA ASP A 612 36.02 22.35 8.74
C ASP A 612 36.83 23.64 8.50
N ALA A 613 36.82 24.15 7.26
CA ALA A 613 37.53 25.39 6.89
C ALA A 613 37.13 26.64 7.73
N HIS A 614 36.06 26.56 8.52
CA HIS A 614 35.58 27.62 9.42
C HIS A 614 35.83 27.28 10.90
N GLY A 615 36.68 26.28 11.18
CA GLY A 615 37.03 25.83 12.54
C GLY A 615 35.90 25.07 13.25
N ARG A 616 34.84 24.68 12.55
CA ARG A 616 33.71 23.97 13.18
C ARG A 616 34.00 22.47 13.21
N GLN A 617 33.83 21.89 14.39
CA GLN A 617 33.90 20.45 14.59
C GLN A 617 32.89 19.73 13.68
N PRO A 618 33.30 18.64 13.01
CA PRO A 618 32.40 17.86 12.18
C PRO A 618 31.26 17.26 12.99
N PHE A 619 30.12 17.04 12.35
CA PHE A 619 28.97 16.42 12.99
C PHE A 619 29.09 14.90 12.93
N PHE A 620 28.98 14.22 14.08
CA PHE A 620 29.06 12.76 14.15
C PHE A 620 28.15 12.20 15.26
N PHE A 621 27.90 10.90 15.21
CA PHE A 621 27.31 10.13 16.31
C PHE A 621 28.31 9.11 16.85
N PRO A 622 28.32 8.85 18.17
CA PRO A 622 29.07 7.74 18.74
C PRO A 622 28.49 6.40 18.26
N ILE A 623 29.35 5.39 18.15
CA ILE A 623 28.94 4.02 17.82
C ILE A 623 28.89 3.21 19.11
N HIS A 624 27.76 2.53 19.35
CA HIS A 624 27.52 1.76 20.56
C HIS A 624 28.62 0.70 20.79
N GLY A 625 29.28 0.78 21.94
CA GLY A 625 30.34 -0.14 22.35
C GLY A 625 31.72 0.11 21.70
N MET A 626 31.91 1.22 20.97
CA MET A 626 33.12 1.49 20.19
C MET A 626 33.56 2.96 20.33
N ASP A 627 34.41 3.27 21.31
CA ASP A 627 34.78 4.67 21.63
C ASP A 627 35.72 5.34 20.61
N HIS A 628 36.46 4.54 19.83
CA HIS A 628 37.43 5.00 18.83
C HIS A 628 36.82 5.13 17.43
N LEU A 629 35.60 4.63 17.21
CA LEU A 629 34.87 4.76 15.94
C LEU A 629 33.68 5.70 16.11
N VAL A 630 33.41 6.46 15.06
CA VAL A 630 32.27 7.38 15.00
C VAL A 630 31.56 7.25 13.66
N ALA A 631 30.25 7.50 13.67
CA ALA A 631 29.50 7.73 12.44
C ALA A 631 29.58 9.22 12.08
N LEU A 632 30.46 9.55 11.15
CA LEU A 632 30.75 10.90 10.67
C LEU A 632 29.76 11.33 9.57
N HIS A 633 29.14 12.50 9.72
CA HIS A 633 28.25 13.07 8.71
C HIS A 633 29.02 13.54 7.48
N GLU A 634 28.62 13.08 6.29
CA GLU A 634 29.23 13.53 5.02
C GLU A 634 28.37 14.57 4.30
N ARG A 635 27.06 14.30 4.15
CA ARG A 635 26.14 15.18 3.41
C ARG A 635 24.68 14.97 3.78
N SER A 636 23.89 16.03 3.66
CA SER A 636 22.42 15.98 3.70
C SER A 636 21.83 16.90 2.65
N HIS A 637 20.76 16.47 2.00
CA HIS A 637 19.96 17.35 1.15
C HIS A 637 18.57 16.78 0.90
N LEU A 638 17.73 17.57 0.22
CA LEU A 638 16.35 17.19 -0.13
C LEU A 638 16.34 16.60 -1.54
N ILE A 639 15.86 15.36 -1.68
CA ILE A 639 15.55 14.76 -2.97
C ILE A 639 14.18 15.30 -3.41
N ARG A 640 14.21 16.22 -4.36
CA ARG A 640 13.02 16.80 -4.98
C ARG A 640 12.77 16.16 -6.33
N LEU A 641 11.58 15.61 -6.52
CA LEU A 641 11.13 15.22 -7.84
C LEU A 641 10.68 16.46 -8.64
N PRO A 642 10.69 16.41 -9.98
CA PRO A 642 10.22 17.52 -10.81
C PRO A 642 8.84 18.00 -10.36
N GLY A 643 8.73 19.30 -10.09
CA GLY A 643 7.49 19.94 -9.63
C GLY A 643 7.36 20.07 -8.11
N GLU A 644 8.36 19.66 -7.34
CA GLU A 644 8.41 19.93 -5.89
C GLU A 644 9.16 21.21 -5.54
N THR A 645 9.58 21.97 -6.55
CA THR A 645 10.09 23.34 -6.38
C THR A 645 8.95 24.35 -6.35
N GLU A 646 9.23 25.50 -5.77
CA GLU A 646 8.29 26.62 -5.70
C GLU A 646 8.98 27.92 -6.08
N SER A 647 8.45 28.61 -7.08
CA SER A 647 8.84 29.95 -7.51
C SER A 647 7.59 30.80 -7.73
N LYS A 648 7.71 32.14 -7.73
CA LYS A 648 6.57 33.05 -7.95
C LYS A 648 5.79 32.69 -9.24
N LYS A 649 6.52 32.41 -10.32
CA LYS A 649 5.95 31.98 -11.62
C LYS A 649 5.22 30.65 -11.53
N VAL A 650 5.83 29.64 -10.91
CA VAL A 650 5.22 28.30 -10.73
C VAL A 650 3.94 28.38 -9.88
N ARG A 651 3.98 29.16 -8.78
CA ARG A 651 2.81 29.37 -7.90
C ARG A 651 1.65 29.98 -8.66
N SER A 652 1.89 31.07 -9.40
CA SER A 652 0.86 31.73 -10.20
C SER A 652 0.20 30.79 -11.22
N ILE A 653 0.99 29.96 -11.93
CA ILE A 653 0.47 28.97 -12.87
C ILE A 653 -0.41 27.92 -12.16
N ARG A 654 -0.01 27.47 -10.96
CA ARG A 654 -0.80 26.50 -10.17
C ARG A 654 -2.13 27.10 -9.71
N GLU A 655 -2.10 28.33 -9.23
CA GLU A 655 -3.28 29.07 -8.79
C GLU A 655 -4.27 29.27 -9.94
N GLN A 656 -3.81 29.76 -11.10
CA GLN A 656 -4.65 29.92 -12.30
C GLN A 656 -5.33 28.61 -12.73
N ARG A 657 -4.60 27.48 -12.70
CA ARG A 657 -5.16 26.15 -13.04
C ARG A 657 -6.23 25.69 -12.07
N LEU A 658 -6.09 26.03 -10.79
CA LEU A 658 -7.03 25.65 -9.74
C LEU A 658 -8.22 26.59 -9.65
N ASP A 659 -8.03 27.89 -9.91
CA ASP A 659 -9.05 28.92 -9.79
C ASP A 659 -10.30 28.57 -10.59
N ARG A 660 -10.15 28.23 -11.88
CA ARG A 660 -11.28 27.84 -12.72
C ARG A 660 -12.04 26.62 -12.19
N LEU A 661 -11.33 25.61 -11.68
CA LEU A 661 -11.97 24.44 -11.08
C LEU A 661 -12.68 24.80 -9.77
N ASN A 662 -12.11 25.70 -8.96
CA ASN A 662 -12.71 26.17 -7.73
C ASN A 662 -13.99 26.98 -8.00
N ARG A 663 -14.01 27.84 -9.03
CA ARG A 663 -15.22 28.55 -9.47
C ARG A 663 -16.36 27.59 -9.82
N LEU A 664 -16.08 26.59 -10.66
CA LEU A 664 -17.05 25.54 -11.02
C LEU A 664 -17.58 24.76 -9.80
N ARG A 665 -16.70 24.48 -8.82
CA ARG A 665 -17.10 23.81 -7.57
C ARG A 665 -18.00 24.70 -6.70
N SER A 666 -17.69 25.99 -6.61
CA SER A 666 -18.51 26.96 -5.87
C SER A 666 -19.89 27.11 -6.50
N GLN A 667 -19.98 27.27 -7.82
CA GLN A 667 -21.25 27.31 -8.56
C GLN A 667 -22.10 26.05 -8.31
N MET A 668 -21.46 24.87 -8.34
CA MET A 668 -22.13 23.60 -8.02
C MET A 668 -22.65 23.54 -6.58
N ALA A 669 -21.91 24.11 -5.62
CA ALA A 669 -22.32 24.15 -4.22
C ALA A 669 -23.56 25.02 -4.05
N SER A 670 -23.60 26.20 -4.66
CA SER A 670 -24.79 27.07 -4.67
C SER A 670 -25.97 26.43 -5.38
N LEU A 671 -25.74 25.75 -6.50
CA LEU A 671 -26.80 25.01 -7.21
C LEU A 671 -27.41 23.90 -6.34
N ARG A 672 -26.59 23.19 -5.55
CA ARG A 672 -27.09 22.18 -4.59
C ARG A 672 -27.88 22.79 -3.45
N LEU A 673 -27.46 23.95 -2.94
CA LEU A 673 -28.24 24.68 -1.93
C LEU A 673 -29.60 25.08 -2.49
N LEU A 674 -29.64 25.58 -3.73
CA LEU A 674 -30.89 25.90 -4.41
C LEU A 674 -31.77 24.66 -4.61
N VAL A 675 -31.23 23.52 -5.05
CA VAL A 675 -32.01 22.27 -5.16
C VAL A 675 -32.67 21.89 -3.82
N ARG A 676 -31.97 22.10 -2.69
CA ARG A 676 -32.49 21.76 -1.35
C ARG A 676 -33.66 22.63 -0.91
N THR A 677 -33.87 23.80 -1.49
CA THR A 677 -35.05 24.62 -1.20
C THR A 677 -36.32 24.05 -1.84
N GLY A 678 -36.19 23.19 -2.87
CA GLY A 678 -37.32 22.52 -3.52
C GLY A 678 -37.83 21.26 -2.81
N VAL A 679 -37.54 21.10 -1.52
CA VAL A 679 -38.09 20.00 -0.69
C VAL A 679 -39.56 20.30 -0.35
N LEU A 680 -40.39 19.26 -0.27
CA LEU A 680 -41.83 19.40 0.03
C LEU A 680 -42.10 19.79 1.49
N ASP A 681 -41.19 19.42 2.40
CA ASP A 681 -41.22 19.78 3.82
C ASP A 681 -40.94 21.28 3.99
N GLU A 682 -41.96 22.03 4.39
CA GLU A 682 -41.94 23.49 4.50
C GLU A 682 -40.88 24.01 5.48
N GLN A 683 -40.77 23.41 6.66
CA GLN A 683 -39.77 23.81 7.66
C GLN A 683 -38.34 23.56 7.17
N LYS A 684 -38.10 22.47 6.41
CA LYS A 684 -36.78 22.23 5.80
C LYS A 684 -36.52 23.19 4.63
N ARG A 685 -37.55 23.52 3.85
CA ARG A 685 -37.48 24.50 2.76
C ARG A 685 -37.03 25.87 3.28
N ASP A 686 -37.66 26.37 4.33
CA ASP A 686 -37.35 27.70 4.88
C ASP A 686 -35.94 27.78 5.44
N ARG A 687 -35.54 26.78 6.24
CA ARG A 687 -34.15 26.68 6.74
C ARG A 687 -33.12 26.61 5.61
N ASN A 688 -33.41 25.89 4.53
CA ASN A 688 -32.51 25.83 3.37
C ASN A 688 -32.48 27.15 2.59
N TRP A 689 -33.60 27.87 2.56
CA TRP A 689 -33.69 29.19 1.93
C TRP A 689 -32.89 30.25 2.69
N GLU A 690 -33.01 30.32 4.01
CA GLU A 690 -32.20 31.21 4.86
C GLU A 690 -30.71 30.94 4.65
N ARG A 691 -30.30 29.66 4.65
CA ARG A 691 -28.92 29.26 4.36
C ARG A 691 -28.45 29.71 2.98
N LEU A 692 -29.34 29.67 1.98
CA LEU A 692 -29.05 30.15 0.65
C LEU A 692 -28.82 31.67 0.66
N GLN A 693 -29.70 32.45 1.31
CA GLN A 693 -29.57 33.91 1.45
C GLN A 693 -28.27 34.29 2.16
N SER A 694 -27.99 33.72 3.34
CA SER A 694 -26.75 33.98 4.06
C SER A 694 -25.49 33.53 3.31
N SER A 695 -25.60 32.55 2.39
CA SER A 695 -24.50 32.17 1.52
C SER A 695 -24.30 33.17 0.38
N MET A 696 -25.35 33.83 -0.10
CA MET A 696 -25.28 34.83 -1.15
C MET A 696 -24.65 36.12 -0.66
N GLU A 697 -25.01 36.57 0.54
CA GLU A 697 -24.41 37.74 1.20
C GLU A 697 -22.90 37.62 1.36
N ARG A 698 -22.39 36.39 1.55
CA ARG A 698 -20.97 36.10 1.74
C ARG A 698 -20.20 35.71 0.47
N GLY A 699 -20.87 35.56 -0.68
CA GLY A 699 -20.40 34.67 -1.76
C GLY A 699 -20.17 35.26 -3.15
N GLY A 700 -20.53 36.51 -3.40
CA GLY A 700 -20.57 37.08 -4.76
C GLY A 700 -19.22 37.15 -5.50
N GLU A 701 -18.14 37.49 -4.80
CA GLU A 701 -16.83 37.80 -5.42
C GLU A 701 -16.15 36.60 -6.12
N ARG A 702 -16.54 35.36 -5.80
CA ARG A 702 -15.87 34.14 -6.30
C ARG A 702 -16.53 33.51 -7.53
N MET A 703 -17.59 34.11 -8.07
CA MET A 703 -18.38 33.55 -9.16
C MET A 703 -18.17 34.32 -10.47
N PRO A 704 -18.22 33.66 -11.65
CA PRO A 704 -18.32 34.36 -12.93
C PRO A 704 -19.58 35.24 -12.97
N SER A 705 -19.45 36.49 -13.43
CA SER A 705 -20.55 37.46 -13.46
C SER A 705 -21.76 36.95 -14.26
N ASP A 706 -21.52 36.40 -15.44
CA ASP A 706 -22.56 35.85 -16.33
C ASP A 706 -23.47 34.81 -15.65
N TRP A 707 -22.89 33.91 -14.86
CA TRP A 707 -23.63 32.89 -14.14
C TRP A 707 -24.24 33.43 -12.85
N TRP A 708 -23.53 34.32 -12.16
CA TRP A 708 -23.97 34.89 -10.89
C TRP A 708 -25.19 35.79 -11.05
N ASP A 709 -25.21 36.63 -12.09
CA ASP A 709 -26.35 37.51 -12.38
C ASP A 709 -27.60 36.69 -12.70
N LEU A 710 -27.43 35.61 -13.48
CA LEU A 710 -28.50 34.65 -13.75
C LEU A 710 -28.98 33.95 -12.47
N PHE A 711 -28.05 33.55 -11.59
CA PHE A 711 -28.38 32.93 -10.31
C PHE A 711 -29.20 33.87 -9.43
N GLN A 712 -28.79 35.13 -9.29
CA GLN A 712 -29.52 36.13 -8.55
C GLN A 712 -30.91 36.38 -9.14
N ALA A 713 -31.03 36.47 -10.46
CA ALA A 713 -32.32 36.65 -11.14
C ALA A 713 -33.28 35.49 -10.83
N GLN A 714 -32.80 34.24 -10.88
CA GLN A 714 -33.61 33.07 -10.53
C GLN A 714 -34.02 33.05 -9.05
N VAL A 715 -33.11 33.42 -8.14
CA VAL A 715 -33.44 33.49 -6.71
C VAL A 715 -34.46 34.60 -6.44
N ARG A 716 -34.36 35.77 -7.07
CA ARG A 716 -35.36 36.85 -6.95
C ARG A 716 -36.72 36.42 -7.48
N TYR A 717 -36.76 35.74 -8.63
CA TYR A 717 -37.99 35.18 -9.18
C TYR A 717 -38.66 34.19 -8.21
N LEU A 718 -37.88 33.29 -7.61
CA LEU A 718 -38.40 32.36 -6.60
C LEU A 718 -38.87 33.10 -5.33
N ALA A 719 -38.15 34.13 -4.89
CA ALA A 719 -38.52 34.91 -3.71
C ALA A 719 -39.92 35.55 -3.85
N GLN A 720 -40.29 35.97 -5.06
CA GLN A 720 -41.60 36.55 -5.37
C GLN A 720 -42.75 35.53 -5.34
N HIS A 721 -42.46 34.23 -5.33
CA HIS A 721 -43.44 33.15 -5.39
C HIS A 721 -43.35 32.21 -4.18
N ARG A 722 -42.95 32.75 -3.02
CA ARG A 722 -42.85 32.01 -1.75
C ARG A 722 -44.18 31.39 -1.31
N ASP A 723 -45.29 32.05 -1.63
CA ASP A 723 -46.65 31.63 -1.25
C ASP A 723 -47.22 30.52 -2.14
N ALA A 724 -46.47 30.06 -3.14
CA ALA A 724 -46.88 28.94 -3.99
C ALA A 724 -46.99 27.63 -3.18
N SER A 725 -47.94 26.77 -3.57
CA SER A 725 -48.08 25.43 -2.99
C SER A 725 -46.78 24.64 -3.09
N GLY A 726 -46.51 23.73 -2.15
CA GLY A 726 -45.24 23.00 -2.07
C GLY A 726 -44.83 22.29 -3.37
N GLU A 727 -45.80 21.71 -4.09
CA GLU A 727 -45.54 21.11 -5.40
C GLU A 727 -45.22 22.13 -6.49
N ALA A 728 -45.97 23.24 -6.53
CA ALA A 728 -45.74 24.31 -7.50
C ALA A 728 -44.36 24.95 -7.27
N TRP A 729 -44.03 25.27 -6.01
CA TRP A 729 -42.70 25.71 -5.60
C TRP A 729 -41.60 24.73 -6.04
N GLY A 730 -41.78 23.44 -5.76
CA GLY A 730 -40.83 22.40 -6.17
C GLY A 730 -40.60 22.38 -7.69
N ARG A 731 -41.66 22.51 -8.50
CA ARG A 731 -41.56 22.61 -9.97
C ARG A 731 -40.82 23.88 -10.41
N MET A 732 -41.08 25.01 -9.76
CA MET A 732 -40.40 26.29 -10.05
C MET A 732 -38.90 26.23 -9.73
N VAL A 733 -38.53 25.68 -8.57
CA VAL A 733 -37.12 25.47 -8.19
C VAL A 733 -36.43 24.56 -9.20
N GLN A 734 -37.06 23.45 -9.60
CA GLN A 734 -36.51 22.55 -10.61
C GLN A 734 -36.29 23.25 -11.96
N ALA A 735 -37.22 24.11 -12.39
CA ALA A 735 -37.09 24.89 -13.62
C ALA A 735 -35.90 25.87 -13.53
N ALA A 736 -35.79 26.62 -12.42
CA ALA A 736 -34.68 27.53 -12.16
C ALA A 736 -33.32 26.81 -12.15
N VAL A 737 -33.24 25.67 -11.46
CA VAL A 737 -32.04 24.82 -11.41
C VAL A 737 -31.67 24.31 -12.80
N ARG A 738 -32.63 23.87 -13.62
CA ARG A 738 -32.35 23.41 -15.00
C ARG A 738 -31.74 24.51 -15.86
N THR A 739 -32.23 25.74 -15.74
CA THR A 739 -31.68 26.90 -16.47
C THR A 739 -30.22 27.16 -16.07
N LEU A 740 -29.94 27.23 -14.77
CA LEU A 740 -28.59 27.45 -14.24
C LEU A 740 -27.64 26.30 -14.56
N TRP A 741 -28.13 25.07 -14.49
CA TRP A 741 -27.37 23.86 -14.77
C TRP A 741 -26.96 23.79 -16.25
N ARG A 742 -27.83 24.18 -17.18
CA ARG A 742 -27.50 24.26 -18.62
C ARG A 742 -26.41 25.29 -18.91
N GLN A 743 -26.43 26.44 -18.25
CA GLN A 743 -25.35 27.44 -18.38
C GLN A 743 -24.04 26.90 -17.82
N LEU A 744 -24.07 26.30 -16.62
CA LEU A 744 -22.90 25.64 -16.02
C LEU A 744 -22.37 24.49 -16.91
N ALA A 745 -23.24 23.75 -17.60
CA ALA A 745 -22.85 22.68 -18.51
C ALA A 745 -22.00 23.18 -19.68
N LYS A 746 -22.30 24.37 -20.23
CA LYS A 746 -21.45 25.02 -21.25
C LYS A 746 -20.07 25.32 -20.69
N GLN A 747 -20.00 25.93 -19.50
CA GLN A 747 -18.72 26.25 -18.84
C GLN A 747 -17.89 24.99 -18.55
N VAL A 748 -18.52 23.91 -18.07
CA VAL A 748 -17.87 22.60 -17.83
C VAL A 748 -17.37 21.98 -19.14
N ARG A 749 -18.18 22.02 -20.22
CA ARG A 749 -17.79 21.51 -21.54
C ARG A 749 -16.56 22.24 -22.06
N ASP A 750 -16.53 23.55 -21.97
CA ASP A 750 -15.46 24.37 -22.53
C ASP A 750 -14.18 24.23 -21.70
N TRP A 751 -14.30 24.20 -20.37
CA TRP A 751 -13.20 23.83 -19.46
C TRP A 751 -12.61 22.45 -19.82
N ARG A 752 -13.44 21.43 -20.08
CA ARG A 752 -12.95 20.10 -20.47
C ARG A 752 -12.24 20.11 -21.82
N LYS A 753 -12.71 20.91 -22.79
CA LYS A 753 -12.05 21.05 -24.10
C LYS A 753 -10.66 21.65 -23.94
N GLU A 754 -10.50 22.69 -23.14
CA GLU A 754 -9.20 23.31 -22.86
C GLU A 754 -8.25 22.38 -22.10
N VAL A 755 -8.75 21.63 -21.12
CA VAL A 755 -7.93 20.63 -20.42
C VAL A 755 -7.38 19.59 -21.40
N ARG A 756 -8.12 19.25 -22.46
CA ARG A 756 -7.70 18.29 -23.49
C ARG A 756 -6.88 18.91 -24.62
N ARG A 757 -7.14 20.16 -25.01
CA ARG A 757 -6.42 20.86 -26.08
C ARG A 757 -4.95 21.02 -25.66
N ASN A 758 -4.08 20.43 -26.48
CA ASN A 758 -2.64 20.39 -26.24
C ASN A 758 -1.89 21.59 -26.83
N ALA A 759 -2.52 22.36 -27.71
CA ALA A 759 -1.88 23.43 -28.49
C ALA A 759 -1.47 24.64 -27.63
N ASP A 760 -2.29 25.01 -26.64
CA ASP A 760 -2.11 26.24 -25.86
C ASP A 760 -1.28 26.04 -24.58
N LYS A 761 -0.76 24.84 -24.34
CA LYS A 761 0.03 24.51 -23.15
C LYS A 761 1.52 24.48 -23.49
N VAL A 762 2.30 25.34 -22.82
CA VAL A 762 3.76 25.31 -22.91
C VAL A 762 4.27 23.92 -22.49
N LYS A 763 4.80 23.16 -23.45
CA LYS A 763 5.47 21.89 -23.21
C LYS A 763 6.95 22.14 -23.00
N ILE A 764 7.50 21.51 -21.98
CA ILE A 764 8.94 21.57 -21.71
C ILE A 764 9.64 20.72 -22.77
N ARG A 765 10.62 21.29 -23.47
CA ARG A 765 11.56 20.58 -24.34
C ARG A 765 12.87 20.40 -23.59
N GLY A 766 13.44 19.20 -23.59
CA GLY A 766 14.68 18.90 -22.87
C GLY A 766 14.52 18.84 -21.34
N ILE A 767 15.58 19.20 -20.62
CA ILE A 767 15.65 19.18 -19.15
C ILE A 767 15.27 20.55 -18.60
N ALA A 768 14.33 20.60 -17.66
CA ALA A 768 14.01 21.81 -16.90
C ALA A 768 13.79 21.47 -15.43
N ARG A 769 14.37 22.27 -14.54
CA ARG A 769 14.26 22.08 -13.08
C ARG A 769 12.90 22.52 -12.55
N ASP A 770 12.44 23.71 -12.93
CA ASP A 770 11.21 24.31 -12.42
C ASP A 770 10.01 24.03 -13.33
N VAL A 771 9.19 23.06 -12.92
CA VAL A 771 8.02 22.61 -13.67
C VAL A 771 6.73 22.78 -12.86
N PRO A 772 5.59 23.18 -13.46
CA PRO A 772 4.39 23.46 -12.68
C PRO A 772 3.80 22.26 -11.91
N GLY A 773 4.00 21.04 -12.41
CA GLY A 773 3.42 19.84 -11.82
C GLY A 773 4.40 18.68 -11.73
N GLY A 774 4.99 18.30 -12.88
CA GLY A 774 5.95 17.19 -12.95
C GLY A 774 5.40 15.91 -12.31
N HIS A 775 6.18 15.34 -11.39
CA HIS A 775 5.84 14.13 -10.63
C HIS A 775 5.38 14.44 -9.21
N SER A 776 5.11 15.70 -8.86
CA SER A 776 4.71 16.12 -7.50
C SER A 776 3.35 15.54 -7.06
N LEU A 777 3.15 15.38 -5.75
CA LEU A 777 1.82 15.03 -5.21
C LEU A 777 0.77 16.11 -5.49
N ALA A 778 1.18 17.38 -5.61
CA ALA A 778 0.28 18.49 -5.97
C ALA A 778 -0.33 18.31 -7.37
N GLN A 779 0.45 17.79 -8.34
CA GLN A 779 -0.06 17.48 -9.68
C GLN A 779 -1.05 16.31 -9.65
N LEU A 780 -0.79 15.28 -8.84
CA LEU A 780 -1.71 14.15 -8.67
C LEU A 780 -3.01 14.58 -7.97
N ASP A 781 -2.93 15.42 -6.93
CA ASP A 781 -4.10 16.00 -6.27
C ASP A 781 -4.91 16.89 -7.24
N TYR A 782 -4.25 17.67 -8.11
CA TYR A 782 -4.93 18.42 -9.16
C TYR A 782 -5.75 17.51 -10.08
N LEU A 783 -5.20 16.38 -10.53
CA LEU A 783 -5.93 15.41 -11.36
C LEU A 783 -7.08 14.73 -10.59
N GLU A 784 -6.86 14.34 -9.33
CA GLU A 784 -7.89 13.76 -8.46
C GLU A 784 -9.04 14.75 -8.17
N ARG A 785 -8.74 16.04 -8.00
CA ARG A 785 -9.77 17.09 -7.87
C ARG A 785 -10.64 17.20 -9.11
N GLN A 786 -10.06 17.10 -10.31
CA GLN A 786 -10.84 17.06 -11.56
C GLN A 786 -11.75 15.84 -11.60
N TYR A 787 -11.23 14.66 -11.25
CA TYR A 787 -12.00 13.43 -11.21
C TYR A 787 -13.19 13.53 -10.23
N ARG A 788 -12.94 14.01 -9.01
CA ARG A 788 -13.97 14.22 -7.97
C ARG A 788 -15.03 15.23 -8.42
N PHE A 789 -14.61 16.34 -9.03
CA PHE A 789 -15.55 17.33 -9.58
C PHE A 789 -16.42 16.72 -10.68
N LEU A 790 -15.83 16.01 -11.65
CA LEU A 790 -16.58 15.38 -12.74
C LEU A 790 -17.57 14.34 -12.22
N ARG A 791 -17.17 13.53 -11.22
CA ARG A 791 -18.07 12.57 -10.57
C ARG A 791 -19.23 13.29 -9.87
N SER A 792 -18.92 14.36 -9.13
CA SER A 792 -19.88 15.23 -8.46
C SER A 792 -20.87 15.89 -9.44
N TRP A 793 -20.39 16.29 -10.62
CA TRP A 793 -21.19 16.86 -11.70
C TRP A 793 -22.11 15.83 -12.35
N SER A 794 -21.58 14.66 -12.70
CA SER A 794 -22.34 13.61 -13.40
C SER A 794 -23.38 12.93 -12.51
N ALA A 795 -23.18 12.92 -11.19
CA ALA A 795 -24.14 12.40 -10.22
C ALA A 795 -25.04 13.49 -9.61
N PHE A 796 -25.06 14.70 -10.17
CA PHE A 796 -25.94 15.77 -9.72
C PHE A 796 -27.39 15.48 -10.15
N SER A 797 -28.35 15.66 -9.23
CA SER A 797 -29.78 15.63 -9.55
C SER A 797 -30.40 17.01 -9.33
N VAL A 798 -31.39 17.33 -10.16
CA VAL A 798 -32.25 18.51 -10.02
C VAL A 798 -33.34 18.33 -8.97
N GLN A 799 -33.60 17.09 -8.53
CA GLN A 799 -34.62 16.77 -7.54
C GLN A 799 -34.01 16.70 -6.12
N ALA A 800 -34.63 17.43 -5.18
CA ALA A 800 -34.24 17.39 -3.78
C ALA A 800 -34.38 15.97 -3.21
N GLY A 801 -33.37 15.52 -2.44
CA GLY A 801 -33.39 14.21 -1.78
C GLY A 801 -33.07 13.00 -2.68
N GLN A 802 -33.06 13.14 -4.01
CA GLN A 802 -32.77 12.02 -4.91
C GLN A 802 -31.29 11.60 -4.85
N VAL A 803 -31.07 10.28 -4.80
CA VAL A 803 -29.73 9.70 -4.64
C VAL A 803 -29.30 9.03 -5.92
N VAL A 804 -28.37 9.65 -6.62
CA VAL A 804 -27.81 9.15 -7.88
C VAL A 804 -26.52 8.40 -7.57
N ARG A 805 -26.52 7.09 -7.82
CA ARG A 805 -25.34 6.23 -7.70
C ARG A 805 -24.89 5.79 -9.09
N ALA A 806 -23.60 5.48 -9.20
CA ALA A 806 -23.08 4.84 -10.40
C ALA A 806 -23.70 3.44 -10.52
N GLU A 807 -24.08 3.04 -11.73
CA GLU A 807 -24.49 1.65 -11.99
C GLU A 807 -23.34 0.70 -11.66
N ARG A 808 -23.67 -0.50 -11.21
CA ARG A 808 -22.74 -1.45 -10.59
C ARG A 808 -21.49 -1.77 -11.43
N ASP A 809 -21.66 -1.87 -12.75
CA ASP A 809 -20.58 -2.19 -13.69
C ASP A 809 -20.10 -1.00 -14.53
N SER A 810 -20.59 0.19 -14.18
CA SER A 810 -20.17 1.43 -14.84
C SER A 810 -18.74 1.79 -14.44
N ARG A 811 -18.02 2.38 -15.41
CA ARG A 811 -16.71 2.97 -15.17
C ARG A 811 -16.78 4.45 -15.48
N PHE A 812 -16.16 5.26 -14.64
CA PHE A 812 -16.19 6.70 -14.78
C PHE A 812 -14.84 7.26 -15.23
N ALA A 813 -14.83 8.14 -16.23
CA ALA A 813 -13.65 8.87 -16.70
C ALA A 813 -12.37 8.01 -16.86
N VAL A 814 -12.50 6.83 -17.48
CA VAL A 814 -11.46 5.77 -17.54
C VAL A 814 -10.08 6.30 -17.91
N ALA A 815 -9.96 7.09 -18.99
CA ALA A 815 -8.68 7.62 -19.43
C ALA A 815 -8.01 8.57 -18.41
N LEU A 816 -8.80 9.38 -17.69
CA LEU A 816 -8.27 10.24 -16.62
C LEU A 816 -7.80 9.39 -15.45
N ARG A 817 -8.56 8.34 -15.09
CA ARG A 817 -8.17 7.46 -13.99
C ARG A 817 -6.89 6.67 -14.30
N GLU A 818 -6.80 6.11 -15.49
CA GLU A 818 -5.57 5.45 -15.98
C GLU A 818 -4.38 6.43 -15.99
N HIS A 819 -4.59 7.69 -16.36
CA HIS A 819 -3.53 8.70 -16.32
C HIS A 819 -3.06 9.01 -14.89
N ILE A 820 -3.98 9.12 -13.92
CA ILE A 820 -3.65 9.28 -12.50
C ILE A 820 -2.83 8.10 -11.98
N ASP A 821 -3.26 6.87 -12.28
CA ASP A 821 -2.59 5.66 -11.80
C ASP A 821 -1.20 5.49 -12.45
N ASN A 822 -1.06 5.85 -13.73
CA ASN A 822 0.24 5.89 -14.40
C ASN A 822 1.15 6.97 -13.81
N GLY A 823 0.61 8.16 -13.50
CA GLY A 823 1.37 9.23 -12.82
C GLY A 823 1.87 8.80 -11.44
N LYS A 824 1.06 8.08 -10.66
CA LYS A 824 1.46 7.49 -9.37
C LYS A 824 2.60 6.48 -9.54
N LYS A 825 2.48 5.55 -10.50
CA LYS A 825 3.52 4.54 -10.78
C LYS A 825 4.83 5.15 -11.26
N ASP A 826 4.76 6.17 -12.12
CA ASP A 826 5.94 6.85 -12.64
C ASP A 826 6.66 7.65 -11.55
N ARG A 827 5.91 8.36 -10.69
CA ARG A 827 6.47 9.00 -9.48
C ARG A 827 7.18 7.96 -8.59
N LEU A 828 6.53 6.84 -8.32
CA LEU A 828 7.05 5.77 -7.46
C LEU A 828 8.41 5.26 -7.94
N LYS A 829 8.49 4.86 -9.22
CA LYS A 829 9.70 4.32 -9.84
C LYS A 829 10.84 5.32 -9.85
N LYS A 830 10.54 6.58 -10.20
CA LYS A 830 11.53 7.67 -10.22
C LYS A 830 12.01 8.07 -8.83
N LEU A 831 11.15 7.97 -7.81
CA LEU A 831 11.57 8.23 -6.43
C LEU A 831 12.55 7.16 -5.95
N ALA A 832 12.21 5.89 -6.13
CA ALA A 832 13.09 4.77 -5.79
C ALA A 832 14.44 4.88 -6.53
N ASP A 833 14.41 5.16 -7.84
CA ASP A 833 15.62 5.33 -8.66
C ASP A 833 16.47 6.51 -8.18
N ARG A 834 15.86 7.67 -7.91
CA ARG A 834 16.57 8.83 -7.38
C ARG A 834 17.22 8.54 -6.03
N ILE A 835 16.55 7.81 -5.13
CA ILE A 835 17.11 7.40 -3.84
C ILE A 835 18.29 6.45 -4.07
N LEU A 836 18.13 5.43 -4.92
CA LEU A 836 19.17 4.45 -5.20
C LEU A 836 20.41 5.09 -5.85
N MET A 837 20.22 5.98 -6.83
CA MET A 837 21.31 6.69 -7.49
C MET A 837 22.08 7.58 -6.50
N GLU A 838 21.38 8.29 -5.61
CA GLU A 838 22.03 9.05 -4.53
C GLU A 838 22.78 8.12 -3.56
N ALA A 839 22.23 6.95 -3.22
CA ALA A 839 22.90 5.96 -2.39
C ALA A 839 24.19 5.45 -3.05
N LEU A 840 24.14 5.17 -4.35
CA LEU A 840 25.30 4.73 -5.14
C LEU A 840 26.31 5.86 -5.42
N GLY A 841 26.02 7.09 -4.98
CA GLY A 841 26.93 8.24 -5.12
C GLY A 841 26.88 8.94 -6.49
N TYR A 842 25.80 8.73 -7.26
CA TYR A 842 25.59 9.34 -8.57
C TYR A 842 24.75 10.61 -8.49
N VAL A 843 25.17 11.63 -9.25
CA VAL A 843 24.45 12.90 -9.41
C VAL A 843 24.08 13.10 -10.86
N TYR A 844 22.85 13.57 -11.10
CA TYR A 844 22.37 13.88 -12.45
C TYR A 844 22.76 15.31 -12.82
N VAL A 845 23.61 15.47 -13.84
CA VAL A 845 24.08 16.78 -14.28
C VAL A 845 23.05 17.42 -15.21
N THR A 846 22.60 18.63 -14.88
CA THR A 846 21.55 19.32 -15.65
C THR A 846 22.06 20.40 -16.59
N ASP A 847 23.31 20.85 -16.44
CA ASP A 847 23.86 22.01 -17.14
C ASP A 847 25.24 21.69 -17.74
N GLY A 848 25.65 22.44 -18.77
CA GLY A 848 26.93 22.27 -19.46
C GLY A 848 26.96 21.15 -20.51
N ARG A 849 28.16 20.81 -21.02
CA ARG A 849 28.35 19.84 -22.11
C ARG A 849 27.90 18.41 -21.77
N ARG A 850 27.89 18.06 -20.48
CA ARG A 850 27.47 16.74 -19.97
C ARG A 850 26.02 16.76 -19.42
N ALA A 851 25.24 17.78 -19.75
CA ALA A 851 23.85 17.87 -19.33
C ALA A 851 23.07 16.64 -19.79
N GLY A 852 22.30 16.06 -18.87
CA GLY A 852 21.48 14.88 -19.11
C GLY A 852 22.12 13.54 -18.77
N GLN A 853 23.29 13.54 -18.11
CA GLN A 853 24.04 12.33 -17.77
C GLN A 853 24.22 12.17 -16.26
N TRP A 854 24.25 10.92 -15.81
CA TRP A 854 24.63 10.54 -14.44
C TRP A 854 26.15 10.50 -14.30
N GLN A 855 26.68 11.05 -13.21
CA GLN A 855 28.11 11.02 -12.90
C GLN A 855 28.32 10.51 -11.48
N ALA A 856 29.29 9.60 -11.31
CA ALA A 856 29.74 9.15 -10.00
C ALA A 856 30.56 10.27 -9.36
N VAL A 857 30.03 10.85 -8.28
CA VAL A 857 30.65 11.98 -7.57
C VAL A 857 31.09 11.58 -6.16
N TYR A 858 30.33 10.71 -5.51
CA TYR A 858 30.57 10.31 -4.13
C TYR A 858 30.82 8.80 -4.03
N PRO A 859 31.52 8.34 -2.98
CA PRO A 859 31.49 6.93 -2.59
C PRO A 859 30.06 6.45 -2.29
N PRO A 860 29.75 5.18 -2.55
CA PRO A 860 28.41 4.64 -2.38
C PRO A 860 28.12 4.29 -0.91
N CYS A 861 26.84 4.13 -0.60
CA CYS A 861 26.33 3.63 0.67
C CYS A 861 25.91 2.17 0.51
N GLN A 862 26.37 1.31 1.41
CA GLN A 862 26.02 -0.11 1.43
C GLN A 862 24.59 -0.35 1.93
N LEU A 863 24.08 0.56 2.77
CA LEU A 863 22.74 0.48 3.36
C LEU A 863 21.95 1.78 3.14
N VAL A 864 20.71 1.62 2.68
CA VAL A 864 19.67 2.65 2.72
C VAL A 864 18.72 2.37 3.87
N LEU A 865 18.61 3.32 4.80
CA LEU A 865 17.84 3.22 6.03
C LEU A 865 16.58 4.11 5.96
N LEU A 866 15.41 3.49 5.91
CA LEU A 866 14.12 4.16 5.90
C LEU A 866 13.48 4.21 7.30
N GLU A 867 12.49 5.07 7.44
CA GLU A 867 11.58 5.05 8.59
C GLU A 867 10.68 3.81 8.59
N GLU A 868 10.56 3.16 9.75
CA GLU A 868 9.58 2.08 9.96
C GLU A 868 8.17 2.67 10.07
N LEU A 869 7.38 2.50 9.01
CA LEU A 869 6.02 3.02 8.88
C LEU A 869 5.00 1.91 8.58
N SER A 870 5.30 0.64 8.88
CA SER A 870 4.39 -0.49 8.62
C SER A 870 3.07 -0.39 9.39
N GLU A 871 3.07 0.25 10.56
CA GLU A 871 1.90 0.55 11.41
C GLU A 871 1.15 1.83 10.99
N TYR A 872 1.75 2.69 10.17
CA TYR A 872 1.12 3.93 9.70
C TYR A 872 0.19 3.68 8.51
N ARG A 873 -0.89 2.93 8.77
CA ARG A 873 -1.87 2.45 7.77
C ARG A 873 -3.13 3.31 7.72
N PHE A 874 -3.97 3.07 6.71
CA PHE A 874 -5.35 3.56 6.73
C PHE A 874 -6.06 2.98 7.94
N SER A 875 -6.66 3.84 8.76
CA SER A 875 -7.55 3.42 9.85
C SER A 875 -8.81 4.28 9.81
N ASN A 876 -9.94 3.70 10.19
CA ASN A 876 -11.20 4.43 10.33
C ASN A 876 -11.13 5.51 11.42
N ASP A 877 -10.20 5.37 12.37
CA ASP A 877 -9.98 6.29 13.49
C ASP A 877 -9.33 7.59 13.03
N ARG A 878 -8.58 7.53 11.93
CA ARG A 878 -7.97 8.70 11.28
C ARG A 878 -9.01 9.50 10.48
N PRO A 879 -8.87 10.83 10.39
CA PRO A 879 -9.77 11.62 9.57
C PRO A 879 -9.61 11.26 8.08
N PRO A 880 -10.70 11.30 7.28
CA PRO A 880 -10.64 10.94 5.85
C PRO A 880 -9.62 11.74 5.02
N SER A 881 -9.30 12.96 5.45
CA SER A 881 -8.26 13.79 4.83
C SER A 881 -6.86 13.22 5.00
N GLU A 882 -6.56 12.65 6.17
CA GLU A 882 -5.27 12.03 6.48
C GLU A 882 -5.13 10.70 5.73
N ASN A 883 -6.17 9.86 5.76
CA ASN A 883 -6.20 8.64 4.96
C ASN A 883 -6.02 8.93 3.45
N SER A 884 -6.66 9.98 2.93
CA SER A 884 -6.48 10.38 1.53
C SER A 884 -5.03 10.80 1.22
N GLN A 885 -4.34 11.45 2.16
CA GLN A 885 -2.92 11.79 1.99
C GLN A 885 -2.05 10.54 1.99
N LEU A 886 -2.27 9.60 2.90
CA LEU A 886 -1.55 8.32 2.95
C LEU A 886 -1.73 7.52 1.65
N MET A 887 -2.94 7.54 1.06
CA MET A 887 -3.22 6.82 -0.20
C MET A 887 -2.44 7.40 -1.37
N VAL A 888 -2.21 8.71 -1.33
CA VAL A 888 -1.48 9.45 -2.37
C VAL A 888 0.03 9.33 -2.14
N TRP A 889 0.47 9.24 -0.88
CA TRP A 889 1.88 9.09 -0.50
C TRP A 889 2.43 7.70 -0.86
N SER A 890 1.68 6.63 -0.58
CA SER A 890 2.04 5.25 -0.95
C SER A 890 3.45 4.83 -0.50
N HIS A 891 3.84 5.22 0.73
CA HIS A 891 5.20 5.03 1.28
C HIS A 891 5.68 3.57 1.25
N ARG A 892 4.80 2.59 1.50
CA ARG A 892 5.12 1.16 1.38
C ARG A 892 5.52 0.75 -0.03
N GLY A 893 4.86 1.32 -1.04
CA GLY A 893 5.23 1.08 -2.43
C GLY A 893 6.63 1.62 -2.75
N VAL A 894 7.08 2.69 -2.07
CA VAL A 894 8.43 3.24 -2.25
C VAL A 894 9.46 2.24 -1.70
N LEU A 895 9.22 1.70 -0.50
CA LEU A 895 10.07 0.66 0.09
C LEU A 895 10.16 -0.58 -0.81
N GLU A 896 9.03 -1.11 -1.27
CA GLU A 896 8.99 -2.30 -2.14
C GLU A 896 9.70 -2.06 -3.48
N GLU A 897 9.44 -0.91 -4.12
CA GLU A 897 10.09 -0.55 -5.39
C GLU A 897 11.60 -0.33 -5.20
N LEU A 898 12.02 0.30 -4.09
CA LEU A 898 13.43 0.49 -3.77
C LEU A 898 14.15 -0.84 -3.53
N ILE A 899 13.54 -1.79 -2.80
CA ILE A 899 14.09 -3.15 -2.63
C ILE A 899 14.29 -3.82 -4.00
N HIS A 900 13.27 -3.76 -4.87
CA HIS A 900 13.36 -4.36 -6.21
C HIS A 900 14.44 -3.72 -7.09
N GLN A 901 14.63 -2.41 -7.01
CA GLN A 901 15.65 -1.71 -7.79
C GLN A 901 17.05 -1.95 -7.21
N ALA A 902 17.23 -1.87 -5.89
CA ALA A 902 18.49 -2.03 -5.19
C ALA A 902 19.11 -3.43 -5.33
N GLN A 903 18.29 -4.48 -5.51
CA GLN A 903 18.74 -5.88 -5.55
C GLN A 903 19.89 -6.14 -6.54
N VAL A 904 19.90 -5.51 -7.72
CA VAL A 904 20.94 -5.74 -8.73
C VAL A 904 22.25 -4.99 -8.43
N HIS A 905 22.19 -3.96 -7.57
CA HIS A 905 23.33 -3.13 -7.20
C HIS A 905 23.93 -3.52 -5.84
N ASP A 906 23.52 -4.65 -5.25
CA ASP A 906 23.99 -5.11 -3.94
C ASP A 906 23.76 -4.13 -2.78
N VAL A 907 22.85 -3.16 -2.93
CA VAL A 907 22.53 -2.19 -1.88
C VAL A 907 21.49 -2.77 -0.93
N LEU A 908 21.79 -2.77 0.37
CA LEU A 908 20.86 -3.21 1.41
C LEU A 908 19.81 -2.12 1.66
N VAL A 909 18.56 -2.53 1.87
CA VAL A 909 17.45 -1.62 2.20
C VAL A 909 16.77 -2.13 3.46
N GLY A 910 16.76 -1.32 4.50
CA GLY A 910 16.14 -1.65 5.78
C GLY A 910 15.45 -0.46 6.43
N THR A 911 14.78 -0.70 7.56
CA THR A 911 14.00 0.28 8.31
C THR A 911 14.51 0.41 9.75
N ILE A 912 14.19 1.52 10.40
CA ILE A 912 14.41 1.73 11.84
C ILE A 912 13.18 2.40 12.48
N PRO A 913 12.85 2.10 13.75
CA PRO A 913 11.71 2.73 14.42
C PRO A 913 11.77 4.27 14.32
N ALA A 914 10.70 4.88 13.81
CA ALA A 914 10.63 6.32 13.52
C ALA A 914 9.78 7.12 14.50
N ALA A 915 9.22 6.50 15.54
CA ALA A 915 8.41 7.19 16.55
C ALA A 915 9.16 8.41 17.12
N PHE A 916 8.54 9.59 17.04
CA PHE A 916 9.10 10.88 17.48
C PHE A 916 10.38 11.37 16.77
N SER A 917 10.81 10.76 15.66
CA SER A 917 12.03 11.17 14.92
C SER A 917 12.01 12.64 14.47
N SER A 918 10.83 13.18 14.19
CA SER A 918 10.63 14.56 13.76
C SER A 918 10.29 15.54 14.88
N ARG A 919 10.29 15.08 16.14
CA ARG A 919 9.98 15.89 17.34
C ARG A 919 11.14 16.06 18.30
N PHE A 920 12.25 15.34 18.10
CA PHE A 920 13.47 15.49 18.87
C PHE A 920 14.60 15.93 17.95
N ASP A 921 15.48 16.82 18.41
CA ASP A 921 16.67 17.23 17.67
C ASP A 921 17.68 16.08 17.65
N ALA A 922 18.16 15.72 16.46
CA ALA A 922 19.08 14.61 16.31
C ALA A 922 20.42 14.89 17.00
N ARG A 923 20.90 16.15 16.99
CA ARG A 923 22.22 16.52 17.50
C ARG A 923 22.24 16.63 19.02
N THR A 924 21.21 17.21 19.64
CA THR A 924 21.17 17.42 21.10
C THR A 924 20.34 16.39 21.84
N GLY A 925 19.36 15.76 21.18
CA GLY A 925 18.34 14.94 21.83
C GLY A 925 17.23 15.77 22.50
N ALA A 926 17.20 17.09 22.34
CA ALA A 926 16.17 17.93 22.93
C ALA A 926 14.82 17.80 22.19
N PRO A 927 13.67 17.81 22.89
CA PRO A 927 12.36 17.87 22.26
C PRO A 927 12.10 19.23 21.59
N GLY A 928 11.21 19.25 20.60
CA GLY A 928 10.97 20.38 19.72
C GLY A 928 9.56 20.49 19.16
N ILE A 929 9.30 21.62 18.49
CA ILE A 929 8.06 21.89 17.76
C ILE A 929 8.37 22.22 16.30
N ARG A 930 7.56 21.68 15.40
CA ARG A 930 7.61 22.04 13.98
C ARG A 930 6.97 23.41 13.74
N CYS A 931 7.72 24.31 13.13
CA CYS A 931 7.33 25.69 12.83
C CYS A 931 7.35 25.97 11.32
N ARG A 932 6.54 26.93 10.89
CA ARG A 932 6.55 27.51 9.53
C ARG A 932 7.11 28.92 9.60
N ARG A 933 7.70 29.39 8.49
CA ARG A 933 8.09 30.80 8.37
C ARG A 933 6.98 31.63 7.76
N VAL A 934 6.78 32.83 8.28
CA VAL A 934 5.97 33.87 7.62
C VAL A 934 6.59 34.16 6.25
N PRO A 935 5.80 34.22 5.17
CA PRO A 935 6.32 34.52 3.83
C PRO A 935 7.18 35.79 3.80
N SER A 936 8.18 35.82 2.93
CA SER A 936 9.09 36.96 2.78
C SER A 936 8.45 38.22 2.17
N ILE A 937 7.21 38.12 1.69
CA ILE A 937 6.44 39.25 1.16
C ILE A 937 5.68 39.87 2.35
N PRO A 938 5.70 41.20 2.54
CA PRO A 938 4.88 41.85 3.56
C PRO A 938 3.42 41.40 3.43
N LEU A 939 2.79 41.03 4.56
CA LEU A 939 1.41 40.51 4.54
C LEU A 939 0.40 41.52 3.98
N LYS A 940 0.71 42.82 4.04
CA LYS A 940 -0.06 43.91 3.42
C LYS A 940 -0.08 43.84 1.88
N ASP A 941 0.99 43.35 1.27
CA ASP A 941 1.16 43.22 -0.18
C ASP A 941 0.88 41.80 -0.68
N ALA A 942 0.53 40.88 0.23
CA ALA A 942 0.24 39.51 -0.12
C ALA A 942 -1.14 39.41 -0.78
N PRO A 943 -1.27 38.77 -1.96
CA PRO A 943 -2.57 38.64 -2.66
C PRO A 943 -3.59 37.82 -1.84
N SER A 944 -3.14 37.00 -0.91
CA SER A 944 -3.97 36.39 0.14
C SER A 944 -3.11 35.87 1.29
N ILE A 945 -3.65 35.90 2.51
CA ILE A 945 -3.01 35.32 3.68
C ILE A 945 -3.17 33.78 3.65
N PRO A 946 -2.10 33.00 3.84
CA PRO A 946 -2.22 31.54 3.91
C PRO A 946 -3.18 31.09 5.03
N ILE A 947 -4.01 30.08 4.77
CA ILE A 947 -5.03 29.59 5.71
C ILE A 947 -4.43 29.22 7.08
N TRP A 948 -3.25 28.60 7.10
CA TRP A 948 -2.59 28.22 8.36
C TRP A 948 -2.24 29.44 9.21
N LEU A 949 -1.88 30.55 8.57
CA LEU A 949 -1.55 31.81 9.24
C LEU A 949 -2.82 32.51 9.71
N SER A 950 -3.87 32.51 8.89
CA SER A 950 -5.19 33.03 9.31
C SER A 950 -5.75 32.27 10.51
N HIS A 951 -5.55 30.94 10.57
CA HIS A 951 -5.98 30.13 11.72
C HIS A 951 -5.18 30.48 12.98
N TYR A 952 -3.86 30.61 12.85
CA TYR A 952 -3.00 31.02 13.95
C TYR A 952 -3.40 32.39 14.51
N LEU A 953 -3.56 33.40 13.64
CA LEU A 953 -3.95 34.75 14.04
C LEU A 953 -5.29 34.79 14.78
N LYS A 954 -6.28 33.99 14.32
CA LYS A 954 -7.57 33.86 15.01
C LYS A 954 -7.46 33.17 16.37
N GLN A 955 -6.61 32.16 16.48
CA GLN A 955 -6.44 31.39 17.71
C GLN A 955 -5.68 32.17 18.79
N THR A 956 -4.71 33.00 18.39
CA THR A 956 -3.89 33.80 19.30
C THR A 956 -4.37 35.23 19.44
N GLU A 957 -5.46 35.60 18.78
CA GLU A 957 -5.99 36.98 18.72
C GLU A 957 -4.93 38.03 18.36
N ARG A 958 -3.97 37.64 17.50
CA ARG A 958 -2.89 38.53 17.06
C ARG A 958 -3.28 39.23 15.75
N ASP A 959 -2.83 40.47 15.60
CA ASP A 959 -2.95 41.20 14.35
C ASP A 959 -1.91 40.71 13.32
N ALA A 960 -2.34 40.54 12.07
CA ALA A 960 -1.48 40.22 10.94
C ALA A 960 -0.40 41.29 10.72
N ALA A 961 -0.69 42.56 11.03
CA ALA A 961 0.25 43.67 10.88
C ALA A 961 1.45 43.58 11.84
N ALA A 962 1.34 42.82 12.93
CA ALA A 962 2.39 42.64 13.92
C ALA A 962 3.44 41.59 13.53
N LEU A 963 3.18 40.78 12.50
CA LEU A 963 4.08 39.70 12.08
C LEU A 963 5.17 40.18 11.12
N ARG A 964 6.39 39.73 11.34
CA ARG A 964 7.54 40.07 10.48
C ARG A 964 7.77 39.00 9.39
N PRO A 965 8.20 39.39 8.18
CA PRO A 965 8.65 38.42 7.17
C PRO A 965 9.75 37.50 7.72
N GLY A 966 9.62 36.19 7.53
CA GLY A 966 10.57 35.20 8.02
C GLY A 966 10.41 34.77 9.48
N GLU A 967 9.49 35.39 10.25
CA GLU A 967 9.15 35.01 11.62
C GLU A 967 8.72 33.53 11.71
N LEU A 968 9.14 32.82 12.76
CA LEU A 968 8.83 31.40 12.96
C LEU A 968 7.57 31.25 13.80
N ILE A 969 6.58 30.57 13.24
CA ILE A 969 5.28 30.33 13.86
C ILE A 969 5.15 28.84 14.22
N PRO A 970 4.86 28.48 15.49
CA PRO A 970 4.67 27.10 15.91
C PRO A 970 3.33 26.56 15.40
N THR A 971 3.37 25.80 14.30
CA THR A 971 2.15 25.20 13.71
C THR A 971 1.99 23.71 14.03
N GLY A 972 3.04 23.07 14.56
CA GLY A 972 3.09 21.62 14.82
C GLY A 972 3.26 20.76 13.57
N ASP A 973 3.21 21.35 12.37
CA ASP A 973 3.23 20.64 11.08
C ASP A 973 4.15 21.31 10.03
N GLY A 974 5.01 22.22 10.49
CA GLY A 974 5.94 22.98 9.66
C GLY A 974 7.15 22.19 9.12
N GLU A 975 7.95 22.86 8.30
CA GLU A 975 9.16 22.31 7.67
C GLU A 975 10.45 22.57 8.48
N PHE A 976 10.36 23.39 9.52
CA PHE A 976 11.48 23.65 10.43
C PHE A 976 11.19 23.04 11.78
N LEU A 977 12.12 22.29 12.35
CA LEU A 977 12.06 21.91 13.76
C LEU A 977 12.80 22.97 14.56
N VAL A 978 12.14 23.47 15.61
CA VAL A 978 12.70 24.44 16.56
C VAL A 978 12.85 23.76 17.91
N THR A 979 14.06 23.81 18.47
CA THR A 979 14.39 23.21 19.77
C THR A 979 15.16 24.20 20.65
N PRO A 980 15.15 24.03 21.98
CA PRO A 980 16.04 24.78 22.88
C PRO A 980 17.52 24.48 22.57
N ALA A 981 18.39 25.48 22.60
CA ALA A 981 19.83 25.29 22.37
C ALA A 981 20.64 24.97 23.65
N GLY A 982 20.03 25.05 24.85
CA GLY A 982 20.68 24.81 26.13
C GLY A 982 19.76 25.01 27.33
N ARG A 983 20.31 24.92 28.55
CA ARG A 983 19.64 25.29 29.81
C ARG A 983 19.73 26.81 30.04
N GLY A 984 18.63 27.47 30.43
CA GLY A 984 18.59 28.93 30.69
C GLY A 984 18.22 29.76 29.46
N ALA A 985 18.51 31.07 29.39
CA ALA A 985 18.15 31.94 28.25
C ALA A 985 18.93 31.64 26.93
N SER A 986 19.36 30.39 26.75
CA SER A 986 19.93 29.89 25.50
C SER A 986 18.89 30.04 24.39
N GLY A 987 19.30 30.61 23.25
CA GLY A 987 18.42 30.81 22.10
C GLY A 987 17.87 29.50 21.51
N VAL A 988 17.22 29.59 20.35
CA VAL A 988 16.65 28.41 19.67
C VAL A 988 17.58 27.86 18.60
N ARG A 989 17.63 26.53 18.49
CA ARG A 989 18.18 25.82 17.34
C ARG A 989 17.08 25.58 16.32
N VAL A 990 17.37 25.87 15.05
CA VAL A 990 16.42 25.71 13.93
C VAL A 990 17.05 24.83 12.87
N VAL A 991 16.41 23.73 12.53
CA VAL A 991 16.86 22.77 11.51
C VAL A 991 15.72 22.41 10.58
N HIS A 992 16.01 21.94 9.37
CA HIS A 992 14.96 21.39 8.50
C HIS A 992 14.43 20.10 9.12
N ALA A 993 13.11 20.01 9.33
CA ALA A 993 12.50 18.97 10.14
C ALA A 993 12.68 17.56 9.53
N ASP A 994 12.60 17.44 8.20
CA ASP A 994 12.76 16.16 7.50
C ASP A 994 14.25 15.71 7.47
N ILE A 995 15.20 16.65 7.37
CA ILE A 995 16.64 16.33 7.48
C ILE A 995 16.97 15.90 8.91
N ASN A 996 16.41 16.58 9.91
CA ASN A 996 16.54 16.19 11.30
C ASN A 996 15.96 14.79 11.57
N ALA A 997 14.82 14.46 10.96
CA ALA A 997 14.25 13.13 11.08
C ALA A 997 15.18 12.08 10.47
N ALA A 998 15.74 12.33 9.28
CA ALA A 998 16.76 11.47 8.68
C ALA A 998 18.02 11.33 9.56
N HIS A 999 18.47 12.41 10.22
CA HIS A 999 19.56 12.35 11.21
C HIS A 999 19.20 11.52 12.43
N ASN A 1000 17.96 11.60 12.93
CA ASN A 1000 17.52 10.75 14.03
C ASN A 1000 17.51 9.26 13.64
N LEU A 1001 17.19 8.90 12.41
CA LEU A 1001 17.29 7.50 11.97
C LEU A 1001 18.73 6.99 12.08
N GLN A 1002 19.72 7.83 11.70
CA GLN A 1002 21.15 7.51 11.83
C GLN A 1002 21.56 7.37 13.29
N ARG A 1003 21.20 8.35 14.12
CA ARG A 1003 21.46 8.31 15.56
C ARG A 1003 20.96 7.00 16.17
N ARG A 1004 19.73 6.62 15.85
CA ARG A 1004 19.10 5.40 16.37
C ARG A 1004 19.83 4.14 15.93
N LEU A 1005 20.35 4.13 14.70
CA LEU A 1005 21.10 3.01 14.16
C LEU A 1005 22.41 2.80 14.92
N TRP A 1006 23.16 3.88 15.17
CA TRP A 1006 24.51 3.80 15.75
C TRP A 1006 24.53 3.76 17.27
N GLU A 1007 23.56 4.38 17.95
CA GLU A 1007 23.47 4.40 19.42
C GLU A 1007 22.67 3.23 19.99
N ASN A 1008 22.22 2.28 19.15
CA ASN A 1008 21.40 1.14 19.56
C ASN A 1008 20.08 1.53 20.26
N PHE A 1009 19.46 2.62 19.83
CA PHE A 1009 18.29 3.24 20.47
C PHE A 1009 17.08 2.30 20.62
N ASP A 1010 16.36 2.45 21.73
CA ASP A 1010 15.02 1.89 21.92
C ASP A 1010 14.03 3.01 22.32
N LEU A 1011 12.74 2.86 21.99
CA LEU A 1011 11.75 3.90 22.33
C LEU A 1011 11.68 4.17 23.84
N SER A 1012 12.01 3.17 24.66
CA SER A 1012 12.08 3.27 26.12
C SER A 1012 13.21 4.17 26.65
N ASP A 1013 14.09 4.67 25.78
CA ASP A 1013 15.05 5.74 26.10
C ASP A 1013 14.37 7.10 26.29
N ILE A 1014 13.19 7.31 25.71
CA ILE A 1014 12.49 8.61 25.73
C ILE A 1014 11.03 8.52 26.15
N ARG A 1015 10.40 7.34 26.07
CA ARG A 1015 8.99 7.12 26.38
C ARG A 1015 8.80 5.76 27.04
N VAL A 1016 8.15 5.75 28.21
CA VAL A 1016 7.77 4.51 28.90
C VAL A 1016 6.29 4.59 29.27
N ARG A 1017 5.56 3.48 29.06
CA ARG A 1017 4.17 3.33 29.50
C ARG A 1017 4.15 2.61 30.83
N CYS A 1018 3.41 3.14 31.80
CA CYS A 1018 3.36 2.60 33.15
C CYS A 1018 1.92 2.42 33.63
N ASP A 1019 1.69 1.44 34.50
CA ASP A 1019 0.45 1.23 35.22
C ASP A 1019 0.50 1.93 36.58
N ARG A 1020 -0.56 2.66 36.91
CA ARG A 1020 -0.67 3.36 38.19
C ARG A 1020 -1.08 2.40 39.31
N ARG A 1021 -0.38 2.45 40.42
CA ARG A 1021 -0.74 1.82 41.69
C ARG A 1021 -0.65 2.81 42.84
N GLU A 1022 -1.49 2.63 43.85
CA GLU A 1022 -1.39 3.37 45.10
C GLU A 1022 -0.39 2.68 46.03
N GLY A 1023 0.60 3.45 46.50
CA GLY A 1023 1.54 3.02 47.53
C GLY A 1023 0.89 2.97 48.91
N LYS A 1024 1.58 2.33 49.87
CA LYS A 1024 1.08 2.18 51.25
C LYS A 1024 0.93 3.50 52.01
N ASP A 1025 1.64 4.53 51.58
CA ASP A 1025 1.68 5.85 52.22
C ASP A 1025 0.87 6.90 51.43
N GLY A 1026 0.00 6.47 50.49
CA GLY A 1026 -0.75 7.36 49.61
C GLY A 1026 0.03 7.94 48.43
N THR A 1027 1.32 7.60 48.30
CA THR A 1027 2.18 7.99 47.16
C THR A 1027 1.81 7.25 45.88
N VAL A 1028 1.82 7.97 44.75
CA VAL A 1028 1.54 7.37 43.43
C VAL A 1028 2.78 6.63 42.95
N VAL A 1029 2.65 5.32 42.74
CA VAL A 1029 3.70 4.46 42.19
C VAL A 1029 3.29 4.04 40.79
N LEU A 1030 4.16 4.25 39.80
CA LEU A 1030 3.95 3.76 38.45
C LEU A 1030 4.87 2.58 38.16
N ILE A 1031 4.32 1.51 37.63
CA ILE A 1031 5.05 0.30 37.27
C ILE A 1031 5.16 0.23 35.73
N PRO A 1032 6.38 0.23 35.15
CA PRO A 1032 6.55 0.17 33.71
C PRO A 1032 6.02 -1.14 33.12
N ARG A 1033 5.31 -1.04 31.99
CA ARG A 1033 4.89 -2.21 31.21
C ARG A 1033 6.08 -2.79 30.47
N LEU A 1034 6.32 -4.08 30.68
CA LEU A 1034 7.46 -4.80 30.09
C LEU A 1034 7.08 -5.35 28.71
N THR A 1035 7.02 -4.46 27.71
CA THR A 1035 6.46 -4.76 26.37
C THR A 1035 7.40 -5.50 25.44
N ASN A 1036 8.72 -5.44 25.68
CA ASN A 1036 9.70 -6.16 24.89
C ASN A 1036 10.92 -6.53 25.75
N GLN A 1037 11.83 -7.33 25.18
CA GLN A 1037 13.01 -7.80 25.89
C GLN A 1037 13.90 -6.66 26.41
N ARG A 1038 14.12 -5.59 25.64
CA ARG A 1038 14.94 -4.43 26.07
C ARG A 1038 14.31 -3.67 27.22
N VAL A 1039 12.99 -3.46 27.15
CA VAL A 1039 12.23 -2.81 28.24
C VAL A 1039 12.29 -3.69 29.49
N LYS A 1040 12.17 -5.01 29.33
CA LYS A 1040 12.31 -5.97 30.44
C LYS A 1040 13.70 -5.91 31.06
N GLU A 1041 14.76 -5.93 30.27
CA GLU A 1041 16.15 -5.84 30.75
C GLU A 1041 16.41 -4.54 31.52
N ARG A 1042 15.80 -3.43 31.10
CA ARG A 1042 16.04 -2.11 31.70
C ARG A 1042 15.15 -1.76 32.88
N TYR A 1043 13.90 -2.20 32.85
CA TYR A 1043 12.87 -1.75 33.79
C TYR A 1043 12.25 -2.87 34.63
N SER A 1044 12.74 -4.12 34.52
CA SER A 1044 12.34 -5.17 35.46
C SER A 1044 12.80 -4.82 36.87
N GLY A 1045 11.87 -4.77 37.82
CA GLY A 1045 12.14 -4.39 39.21
C GLY A 1045 12.20 -2.88 39.48
N VAL A 1046 12.00 -2.06 38.43
CA VAL A 1046 12.00 -0.59 38.53
C VAL A 1046 10.58 -0.07 38.75
N ILE A 1047 10.45 0.96 39.59
CA ILE A 1047 9.22 1.73 39.77
C ILE A 1047 9.49 3.22 39.59
N PHE A 1048 8.44 3.98 39.27
CA PHE A 1048 8.49 5.43 39.21
C PHE A 1048 7.63 6.03 40.32
N THR A 1049 8.19 6.96 41.07
CA THR A 1049 7.50 7.66 42.18
C THR A 1049 7.44 9.15 41.90
N SER A 1050 6.40 9.83 42.39
CA SER A 1050 6.24 11.27 42.21
C SER A 1050 5.67 11.92 43.47
N GLU A 1051 6.17 13.11 43.79
CA GLU A 1051 5.66 13.99 44.86
C GLU A 1051 4.64 15.00 44.33
N ASP A 1052 4.75 15.43 43.06
CA ASP A 1052 3.94 16.47 42.42
C ASP A 1052 2.91 15.92 41.40
N GLY A 1053 2.92 14.61 41.16
CA GLY A 1053 2.12 13.93 40.14
C GLY A 1053 2.52 14.23 38.69
N VAL A 1054 3.56 15.05 38.46
CA VAL A 1054 3.98 15.55 37.15
C VAL A 1054 5.35 15.02 36.77
N SER A 1055 6.31 15.12 37.69
CA SER A 1055 7.69 14.68 37.55
C SER A 1055 7.91 13.41 38.36
N PHE A 1056 8.59 12.45 37.75
CA PHE A 1056 8.78 11.12 38.29
C PHE A 1056 10.27 10.81 38.45
N THR A 1057 10.61 10.26 39.60
CA THR A 1057 11.94 9.72 39.92
C THR A 1057 11.93 8.20 39.80
N VAL A 1058 13.07 7.64 39.41
CA VAL A 1058 13.25 6.19 39.30
C VAL A 1058 13.63 5.65 40.67
N GLY A 1059 12.95 4.60 41.13
CA GLY A 1059 13.26 3.89 42.37
C GLY A 1059 13.30 2.37 42.16
N ASP A 1060 13.96 1.68 43.08
CA ASP A 1060 14.02 0.21 43.10
C ASP A 1060 12.89 -0.35 43.96
N ALA A 1061 12.22 -1.39 43.49
CA ALA A 1061 11.31 -2.16 44.31
C ALA A 1061 12.10 -2.94 45.37
N LYS A 1062 12.37 -2.35 46.54
CA LYS A 1062 12.93 -3.09 47.69
C LYS A 1062 11.97 -4.21 48.09
N THR A 1063 12.32 -5.44 47.72
CA THR A 1063 11.83 -6.72 48.26
C THR A 1063 10.35 -6.75 48.67
N ARG A 1064 9.47 -7.15 47.75
CA ARG A 1064 8.22 -7.81 48.13
C ARG A 1064 7.75 -8.79 47.06
N ARG A 1065 7.69 -10.06 47.50
CA ARG A 1065 7.04 -11.26 46.96
C ARG A 1065 6.71 -11.26 45.46
N ARG A 1066 7.20 -12.32 44.78
CA ARG A 1066 6.59 -12.94 43.59
C ARG A 1066 5.07 -12.78 43.61
N SER A 1067 4.55 -11.71 43.02
CA SER A 1067 3.25 -11.79 42.39
C SER A 1067 3.49 -12.68 41.19
N SER A 1068 2.78 -13.80 41.14
CA SER A 1068 2.68 -14.66 39.96
C SER A 1068 2.80 -13.78 38.72
N ALA A 1069 3.95 -13.89 38.04
CA ALA A 1069 3.96 -13.58 36.63
C ALA A 1069 2.84 -14.47 36.09
N SER A 1070 1.69 -13.87 35.77
CA SER A 1070 0.90 -14.41 34.69
C SER A 1070 1.90 -14.44 33.53
N GLN A 1071 2.57 -15.58 33.40
CA GLN A 1071 2.86 -16.13 32.09
C GLN A 1071 1.50 -16.12 31.41
N GLY A 1072 1.15 -14.98 30.81
CA GLY A 1072 0.41 -15.06 29.58
C GLY A 1072 1.29 -15.98 28.76
N GLU A 1073 0.77 -17.18 28.50
CA GLU A 1073 1.15 -17.95 27.34
C GLU A 1073 1.42 -16.95 26.22
N GLY A 1074 2.50 -17.16 25.48
CA GLY A 1074 2.81 -16.35 24.30
C GLY A 1074 1.64 -16.45 23.35
N ASP A 1075 0.66 -15.59 23.58
CA ASP A 1075 -0.53 -15.45 22.79
C ASP A 1075 0.03 -14.81 21.54
N ASP A 1076 0.02 -15.56 20.43
CA ASP A 1076 0.38 -15.15 19.07
C ASP A 1076 -0.60 -14.06 18.59
N LEU A 1077 -0.83 -13.05 19.44
CA LEU A 1077 -1.59 -11.85 19.19
C LEU A 1077 -0.74 -10.98 18.28
N SER A 1078 -1.31 -10.62 17.15
CA SER A 1078 -0.75 -9.61 16.27
C SER A 1078 -0.52 -8.30 17.03
N ASP A 1079 0.44 -7.50 16.58
CA ASP A 1079 0.72 -6.18 17.18
C ASP A 1079 -0.54 -5.29 17.26
N GLU A 1080 -1.48 -5.42 16.30
CA GLU A 1080 -2.77 -4.72 16.29
C GLU A 1080 -3.73 -5.21 17.40
N GLU A 1081 -3.65 -6.50 17.77
CA GLU A 1081 -4.40 -7.08 18.89
C GLU A 1081 -3.82 -6.66 20.24
N GLN A 1082 -2.49 -6.65 20.36
CA GLN A 1082 -1.81 -6.11 21.52
C GLN A 1082 -2.07 -4.61 21.68
N GLU A 1083 -2.11 -3.85 20.59
CA GLU A 1083 -2.41 -2.42 20.62
C GLU A 1083 -3.87 -2.14 21.00
N LEU A 1084 -4.85 -2.85 20.43
CA LEU A 1084 -6.27 -2.68 20.79
C LEU A 1084 -6.58 -3.12 22.22
N LEU A 1085 -5.99 -4.22 22.69
CA LEU A 1085 -6.09 -4.64 24.09
C LEU A 1085 -5.35 -3.69 25.01
N ALA A 1086 -4.17 -3.19 24.63
CA ALA A 1086 -3.44 -2.19 25.39
C ALA A 1086 -4.19 -0.85 25.42
N GLU A 1087 -4.84 -0.41 24.34
CA GLU A 1087 -5.67 0.80 24.30
C GLU A 1087 -6.90 0.64 25.21
N ALA A 1088 -7.53 -0.53 25.22
CA ALA A 1088 -8.67 -0.82 26.09
C ALA A 1088 -8.24 -0.97 27.57
N ASP A 1089 -7.10 -1.60 27.84
CA ASP A 1089 -6.51 -1.71 29.18
C ASP A 1089 -5.99 -0.32 29.66
N ASP A 1090 -5.42 0.50 28.77
CA ASP A 1090 -5.00 1.89 29.02
C ASP A 1090 -6.17 2.76 29.47
N ALA A 1091 -7.38 2.44 28.98
CA ALA A 1091 -8.61 3.12 29.30
C ALA A 1091 -9.13 2.69 30.70
N ARG A 1092 -9.07 1.38 31.02
CA ARG A 1092 -9.58 0.78 32.27
C ARG A 1092 -8.71 1.08 33.50
N GLU A 1093 -7.40 0.91 33.36
CA GLU A 1093 -6.42 1.13 34.42
C GLU A 1093 -5.65 2.39 34.07
N ARG A 1094 -5.61 3.39 34.95
CA ARG A 1094 -5.01 4.72 34.74
C ARG A 1094 -3.54 4.62 34.32
N SER A 1095 -3.29 4.27 33.05
CA SER A 1095 -1.97 4.13 32.49
C SER A 1095 -1.41 5.52 32.29
N VAL A 1096 -0.16 5.72 32.72
CA VAL A 1096 0.53 6.99 32.60
C VAL A 1096 1.68 6.81 31.64
N VAL A 1097 1.69 7.61 30.59
CA VAL A 1097 2.82 7.68 29.65
C VAL A 1097 3.79 8.73 30.15
N LEU A 1098 5.01 8.30 30.43
CA LEU A 1098 6.11 9.15 30.83
C LEU A 1098 7.00 9.44 29.63
N PHE A 1099 7.42 10.70 29.50
CA PHE A 1099 8.45 11.15 28.55
C PHE A 1099 9.63 11.72 29.30
N ARG A 1100 10.82 11.64 28.71
CA ARG A 1100 11.98 12.38 29.20
C ARG A 1100 12.69 13.10 28.07
N ASP A 1101 13.47 14.11 28.44
CA ASP A 1101 14.38 14.83 27.54
C ASP A 1101 15.82 14.34 27.78
N PRO A 1102 16.42 13.55 26.87
CA PRO A 1102 17.80 13.10 26.98
C PRO A 1102 18.85 14.21 27.07
N SER A 1103 18.56 15.40 26.51
CA SER A 1103 19.46 16.56 26.58
C SER A 1103 19.44 17.26 27.95
N GLY A 1104 18.37 17.03 28.71
CA GLY A 1104 18.11 17.68 29.98
C GLY A 1104 17.78 19.18 29.87
N PHE A 1105 17.40 19.70 28.70
CA PHE A 1105 17.04 21.10 28.50
C PHE A 1105 15.61 21.42 28.97
N VAL A 1106 14.73 20.42 28.98
CA VAL A 1106 13.35 20.47 29.48
C VAL A 1106 13.24 19.63 30.75
N ASN A 1107 12.69 20.23 31.81
CA ASN A 1107 12.50 19.64 33.14
C ASN A 1107 13.76 18.92 33.70
N GLY A 1108 14.96 19.40 33.35
CA GLY A 1108 16.22 18.78 33.76
C GLY A 1108 16.44 17.34 33.30
N GLY A 1109 15.64 16.84 32.35
CA GLY A 1109 15.69 15.45 31.86
C GLY A 1109 14.93 14.44 32.74
N ARG A 1110 14.14 14.91 33.70
CA ARG A 1110 13.28 14.05 34.54
C ARG A 1110 12.17 13.40 33.71
N TRP A 1111 11.78 12.19 34.10
CA TRP A 1111 10.58 11.57 33.56
C TRP A 1111 9.36 12.41 33.93
N THR A 1112 8.54 12.74 32.95
CA THR A 1112 7.44 13.69 33.09
C THR A 1112 6.21 13.13 32.40
N ALA A 1113 5.02 13.30 33.00
CA ALA A 1113 3.78 12.88 32.37
C ALA A 1113 3.60 13.55 31.00
N GLN A 1114 3.16 12.78 29.98
CA GLN A 1114 3.11 13.21 28.58
C GLN A 1114 2.47 14.59 28.36
N ARG A 1115 1.32 14.87 28.98
CA ARG A 1115 0.59 16.14 28.81
C ARG A 1115 1.42 17.31 29.33
N ALA A 1116 2.01 17.17 30.51
CA ALA A 1116 2.85 18.20 31.11
C ALA A 1116 4.16 18.39 30.32
N PHE A 1117 4.80 17.28 29.90
CA PHE A 1117 6.03 17.31 29.12
C PHE A 1117 5.88 18.15 27.85
N TRP A 1118 4.88 17.85 27.00
CA TRP A 1118 4.68 18.61 25.76
C TRP A 1118 4.18 20.04 26.00
N GLY A 1119 3.47 20.30 27.11
CA GLY A 1119 3.12 21.65 27.54
C GLY A 1119 4.35 22.49 27.90
N MET A 1120 5.29 21.92 28.66
CA MET A 1120 6.57 22.58 28.98
C MET A 1120 7.38 22.86 27.71
N VAL A 1121 7.45 21.92 26.77
CA VAL A 1121 8.12 22.10 25.47
C VAL A 1121 7.50 23.27 24.69
N HIS A 1122 6.17 23.34 24.65
CA HIS A 1122 5.44 24.40 23.94
C HIS A 1122 5.72 25.78 24.52
N ASN A 1123 5.47 25.94 25.82
CA ASN A 1123 5.68 27.20 26.51
C ASN A 1123 7.13 27.66 26.34
N ARG A 1124 8.08 26.74 26.47
CA ARG A 1124 9.50 27.06 26.35
C ARG A 1124 9.88 27.59 24.97
N ILE A 1125 9.43 26.94 23.91
CA ILE A 1125 9.74 27.37 22.53
C ILE A 1125 9.05 28.70 22.21
N GLU A 1126 7.80 28.87 22.63
CA GLU A 1126 7.04 30.10 22.41
C GLU A 1126 7.69 31.30 23.09
N THR A 1127 8.12 31.15 24.36
CA THR A 1127 8.87 32.19 25.09
C THR A 1127 10.18 32.54 24.38
N LEU A 1128 10.99 31.56 24.00
CA LEU A 1128 12.28 31.80 23.33
C LEU A 1128 12.12 32.42 21.94
N LEU A 1129 11.04 32.08 21.22
CA LEU A 1129 10.72 32.72 19.94
C LEU A 1129 10.31 34.18 20.17
N ALA A 1130 9.45 34.46 21.14
CA ALA A 1130 9.04 35.83 21.48
C ALA A 1130 10.25 36.72 21.83
N GLU A 1131 11.13 36.26 22.72
CA GLU A 1131 12.34 36.98 23.14
C GLU A 1131 13.29 37.29 21.98
N ARG A 1132 13.49 36.33 21.06
CA ARG A 1132 14.34 36.52 19.87
C ARG A 1132 13.89 37.68 18.99
N PHE A 1133 12.58 37.90 18.88
CA PHE A 1133 12.05 39.01 18.08
C PHE A 1133 12.10 40.34 18.82
N SER A 1134 11.91 40.36 20.15
CA SER A 1134 12.08 41.55 20.99
C SER A 1134 13.49 42.14 20.89
N VAL A 1135 14.53 41.30 20.92
CA VAL A 1135 15.95 41.74 20.87
C VAL A 1135 16.37 42.23 19.48
N SER A 1136 15.87 41.61 18.40
CA SER A 1136 16.14 42.06 17.03
C SER A 1136 15.62 43.48 16.74
N GLY A 1137 14.53 43.91 17.39
CA GLY A 1137 13.99 45.26 17.29
C GLY A 1137 14.83 46.35 17.96
N ALA A 1138 15.67 46.01 18.93
CA ALA A 1138 16.58 46.96 19.58
C ALA A 1138 17.85 47.18 18.75
N ALA A 1139 18.35 46.16 18.04
CA ALA A 1139 19.54 46.25 17.21
C ALA A 1139 19.32 47.07 15.92
N GLU A 1140 18.10 47.09 15.35
CA GLU A 1140 17.76 47.94 14.20
C GLU A 1140 17.61 49.43 14.57
N LYS A 1141 17.22 49.75 15.81
CA LYS A 1141 17.17 51.15 16.30
C LYS A 1141 18.54 51.77 16.58
N VAL A 1142 19.59 50.95 16.66
CA VAL A 1142 20.98 51.41 16.89
C VAL A 1142 21.78 51.48 15.57
N ARG A 1143 21.18 51.07 14.43
CA ARG A 1143 21.75 51.23 13.08
C ARG A 1143 20.84 52.06 12.15
N GLY A 1144 20.05 52.96 12.73
CA GLY A 1144 19.31 54.00 12.00
C GLY A 1144 20.16 55.24 11.83
#